data_AF-A0A6S6QTG7-F1
#
_entry.id   AF-A0A6S6QTG7-F1
#
_cell.length_a   1.000
_cell.length_b   1.000
_cell.length_c   1.000
_cell.angle_alpha   90.00
_cell.angle_beta   90.00
_cell.angle_gamma   90.00
#
_symmetry.space_group_name_H-M   'P 1'
#
loop_
_entity.id
_entity.type
_entity.pdbx_description
1 polymer ?
#
loop_
_entity_poly.entity_id
_entity_poly.type
_entity_poly.pdbx_seq_one_letter_code
_entity_poly.pdbx_strand_id
1 'polypeptide(L)'
;MICFCEKEVYVIYNEELEVSNLFSFFCSPGHSTDIVIVKDYRENFVGIITYERLLYKRDQLVQTQILSTGVNIWEEAYKIFNSDKYILYIPVFDEMNELVYFCYQRVMTQEVEVDRIMDQLYKNDAALFLSELYPKIKAVYLYGLNELSYKFYKLLYKRNITVVIQEDIWEIILGIKTKDVKIPSFMCMKIYSDGTELIVEEKDQTQKDRFSFKNRWEFLLDIAFINRIIVENSIKNSFNRMSIKCYICRIPLFEELNNYDLEEVFRHMKYISLSNPLLNIDDKETMKQITKVCGMSHEEHLKKYNNEITERRSIKDSHITKYGREESTIYIVGPCIASSNGNHNLQKDTLLYLLYEFLKKQGLKYSVKGISLGQESFQNVENIVNTLSIKDKDIIIFISCNRKKLCEKFGIKDSVDLFLLDLFNSRNEGEIWFSDNPIHTTRKGNEAIVNELYNKIIDQEIKKMDFSKASVCLQQGKVLLTEYERENLNLYLHDIAALKFSDSIGDEVGTIVMNCNPITYGHLHLIEYASKAVDYLYIFIVEEDRSFFTFEERYKLVKEATAHIPNLRVIPSGQFILSNKTLPAYFTKEYKKEIIIDASEDIGIFAQYIAPVLNISVRFVGQEPLDFITNQYNMEMKRIITDYGIKFVEIPRKEQSGEVISASRVRKLLKENNFDEIKKIVPPTTYNFLKNEFDTDRCL
;
A
#
# COMPACT_ATOMS: atom_id res chain seq x y z
N MET A 1 7.75 5.82 -18.71
CA MET A 1 9.17 6.22 -18.71
C MET A 1 9.44 7.04 -19.94
N ILE A 2 10.10 8.19 -19.80
CA ILE A 2 10.55 8.99 -20.94
C ILE A 2 11.84 8.42 -21.51
N CYS A 3 11.88 8.26 -22.83
CA CYS A 3 12.98 7.74 -23.62
C CYS A 3 13.22 8.63 -24.85
N PHE A 4 14.39 8.47 -25.47
CA PHE A 4 14.77 9.22 -26.67
C PHE A 4 15.18 8.27 -27.80
N CYS A 5 14.95 8.68 -29.05
CA CYS A 5 15.44 7.97 -30.22
C CYS A 5 15.77 8.92 -31.37
N GLU A 6 16.64 8.44 -32.25
CA GLU A 6 16.86 9.01 -33.58
C GLU A 6 15.98 8.25 -34.57
N LYS A 7 15.48 8.95 -35.59
CA LYS A 7 14.69 8.36 -36.66
C LYS A 7 14.98 9.04 -37.98
N GLU A 8 14.95 8.25 -39.04
CA GLU A 8 14.75 8.79 -40.38
C GLU A 8 13.37 9.44 -40.46
N VAL A 9 13.31 10.57 -41.14
CA VAL A 9 12.11 11.41 -41.24
C VAL A 9 11.83 11.72 -42.70
N TYR A 10 10.55 11.81 -43.01
CA TYR A 10 10.09 12.32 -44.30
C TYR A 10 9.68 13.77 -44.13
N VAL A 11 9.82 14.59 -45.18
CA VAL A 11 9.44 16.01 -45.14
C VAL A 11 8.32 16.25 -46.13
N ILE A 12 7.31 17.00 -45.70
CA ILE A 12 6.26 17.55 -46.55
C ILE A 12 6.13 19.05 -46.28
N TYR A 13 5.84 19.83 -47.32
CA TYR A 13 5.49 21.23 -47.13
C TYR A 13 4.02 21.35 -46.73
N ASN A 14 3.74 22.22 -45.76
CA ASN A 14 2.41 22.44 -45.23
C ASN A 14 1.40 22.85 -46.32
N GLU A 15 1.90 23.55 -47.34
CA GLU A 15 1.18 23.99 -48.52
C GLU A 15 0.82 22.85 -49.49
N GLU A 16 1.51 21.71 -49.39
CA GLU A 16 1.34 20.51 -50.24
C GLU A 16 0.64 19.37 -49.49
N LEU A 17 0.16 19.65 -48.28
CA LEU A 17 -0.40 18.65 -47.39
C LEU A 17 -1.73 18.11 -47.94
N GLU A 18 -1.71 16.86 -48.40
CA GLU A 18 -2.91 16.14 -48.87
C GLU A 18 -3.11 14.85 -48.07
N VAL A 19 -4.26 14.76 -47.38
CA VAL A 19 -4.57 13.66 -46.44
C VAL A 19 -4.62 12.28 -47.14
N SER A 20 -5.12 12.24 -48.38
CA SER A 20 -5.17 11.03 -49.24
C SER A 20 -3.78 10.47 -49.50
N ASN A 21 -2.81 11.34 -49.84
CA ASN A 21 -1.43 10.95 -50.12
C ASN A 21 -0.73 10.48 -48.86
N LEU A 22 -0.92 11.17 -47.72
CA LEU A 22 -0.40 10.75 -46.42
C LEU A 22 -0.95 9.37 -46.00
N PHE A 23 -2.24 9.12 -46.23
CA PHE A 23 -2.84 7.82 -45.94
C PHE A 23 -2.25 6.72 -46.82
N SER A 24 -2.11 6.98 -48.12
CA SER A 24 -1.46 6.04 -49.04
C SER A 24 0.00 5.76 -48.65
N PHE A 25 0.73 6.79 -48.20
CA PHE A 25 2.09 6.66 -47.70
C PHE A 25 2.15 5.73 -46.47
N PHE A 26 1.40 6.04 -45.40
CA PHE A 26 1.45 5.24 -44.17
C PHE A 26 0.91 3.80 -44.34
N CYS A 27 -0.01 3.56 -45.28
CA CYS A 27 -0.47 2.23 -45.60
C CYS A 27 0.51 1.42 -46.48
N SER A 28 1.55 2.04 -47.00
CA SER A 28 2.59 1.34 -47.77
C SER A 28 3.48 0.51 -46.83
N PRO A 29 3.96 -0.68 -47.26
CA PRO A 29 4.76 -1.56 -46.40
C PRO A 29 5.97 -0.85 -45.79
N GLY A 30 6.11 -0.92 -44.47
CA GLY A 30 7.26 -0.34 -43.74
C GLY A 30 7.04 1.08 -43.20
N HIS A 31 6.03 1.82 -43.68
CA HIS A 31 5.88 3.25 -43.35
C HIS A 31 4.98 3.55 -42.16
N SER A 32 4.27 2.55 -41.62
CA SER A 32 3.28 2.76 -40.55
C SER A 32 3.84 3.31 -39.23
N THR A 33 5.16 3.30 -39.07
CA THR A 33 5.86 3.82 -37.88
C THR A 33 6.69 5.07 -38.15
N ASP A 34 6.67 5.60 -39.36
CA ASP A 34 7.49 6.75 -39.75
C ASP A 34 6.95 8.07 -39.16
N ILE A 35 7.83 9.06 -39.16
CA ILE A 35 7.51 10.43 -38.75
C ILE A 35 7.64 11.32 -39.99
N VAL A 36 6.56 12.04 -40.31
CA VAL A 36 6.57 13.05 -41.37
C VAL A 36 6.70 14.42 -40.72
N ILE A 37 7.81 15.12 -40.95
CA ILE A 37 8.01 16.51 -40.58
C ILE A 37 7.27 17.40 -41.57
N VAL A 38 6.52 18.36 -41.03
CA VAL A 38 5.85 19.40 -41.79
C VAL A 38 6.69 20.67 -41.70
N LYS A 39 7.06 21.23 -42.85
CA LYS A 39 7.73 22.53 -42.96
C LYS A 39 6.88 23.52 -43.75
N ASP A 40 7.14 24.81 -43.62
CA ASP A 40 6.65 25.80 -44.59
C ASP A 40 7.65 25.96 -45.75
N TYR A 41 7.26 26.67 -46.82
CA TYR A 41 8.17 26.96 -47.94
C TYR A 41 9.37 27.86 -47.58
N ARG A 42 9.47 28.34 -46.34
CA ARG A 42 10.64 29.05 -45.81
C ARG A 42 11.53 28.14 -44.98
N GLU A 43 11.31 26.83 -45.04
CA GLU A 43 12.02 25.79 -44.28
C GLU A 43 11.81 25.82 -42.77
N ASN A 44 10.83 26.60 -42.27
CA ASN A 44 10.53 26.61 -40.84
C ASN A 44 9.79 25.33 -40.45
N PHE A 45 10.16 24.76 -39.31
CA PHE A 45 9.43 23.65 -38.72
C PHE A 45 8.02 24.07 -38.32
N VAL A 46 7.01 23.35 -38.83
CA VAL A 46 5.59 23.57 -38.51
C VAL A 46 5.09 22.52 -37.51
N GLY A 47 5.53 21.26 -37.65
CA GLY A 47 5.10 20.18 -36.78
C GLY A 47 5.47 18.80 -37.32
N ILE A 48 4.88 17.75 -36.75
CA ILE A 48 4.99 16.37 -37.23
C ILE A 48 3.63 15.73 -37.45
N ILE A 49 3.60 14.70 -38.30
CA ILE A 49 2.47 13.82 -38.54
C ILE A 49 2.91 12.37 -38.35
N THR A 50 2.10 11.61 -37.62
CA THR A 50 2.26 10.17 -37.42
C THR A 50 1.01 9.44 -37.92
N TYR A 51 1.15 8.15 -38.20
CA TYR A 51 0.02 7.33 -38.65
C TYR A 51 -1.15 7.33 -37.63
N GLU A 52 -0.84 7.21 -36.35
CA GLU A 52 -1.82 7.23 -35.26
C GLU A 52 -2.64 8.54 -35.27
N ARG A 53 -1.97 9.66 -35.50
CA ARG A 53 -2.62 10.97 -35.56
C ARG A 53 -3.49 11.11 -36.80
N LEU A 54 -3.05 10.58 -37.94
CA LEU A 54 -3.86 10.50 -39.16
C LEU A 54 -5.14 9.66 -39.00
N LEU A 55 -5.07 8.59 -38.19
CA LEU A 55 -6.22 7.73 -37.93
C LEU A 55 -7.21 8.35 -36.95
N TYR A 56 -6.71 8.93 -35.84
CA TYR A 56 -7.55 9.26 -34.69
C TYR A 56 -7.75 10.77 -34.45
N LYS A 57 -6.97 11.64 -35.10
CA LYS A 57 -6.94 13.10 -34.87
C LYS A 57 -6.80 13.92 -36.16
N ARG A 58 -7.68 13.65 -37.15
CA ARG A 58 -7.66 14.32 -38.47
C ARG A 58 -7.92 15.83 -38.43
N ASP A 59 -8.71 16.28 -37.46
CA ASP A 59 -9.03 17.69 -37.21
C ASP A 59 -7.82 18.49 -36.68
N GLN A 60 -6.82 17.80 -36.13
CA GLN A 60 -5.56 18.36 -35.63
C GLN A 60 -4.37 17.52 -36.12
N LEU A 61 -4.33 17.30 -37.43
CA LEU A 61 -3.41 16.35 -38.07
C LEU A 61 -1.94 16.66 -37.78
N VAL A 62 -1.56 17.95 -37.85
CA VAL A 62 -0.19 18.40 -37.57
C VAL A 62 -0.02 18.60 -36.06
N GLN A 63 0.90 17.85 -35.46
CA GLN A 63 1.30 18.01 -34.06
C GLN A 63 2.38 19.09 -33.97
N THR A 64 2.13 20.16 -33.22
CA THR A 64 3.03 21.32 -33.11
C THR A 64 3.85 21.34 -31.82
N GLN A 65 3.56 20.43 -30.88
CA GLN A 65 4.27 20.33 -29.61
C GLN A 65 5.72 19.90 -29.83
N ILE A 66 6.64 20.58 -29.15
CA ILE A 66 8.08 20.34 -29.17
C ILE A 66 8.62 20.32 -27.73
N LEU A 67 9.84 19.81 -27.58
CA LEU A 67 10.64 19.93 -26.36
C LEU A 67 11.95 20.67 -26.66
N SER A 68 12.48 21.37 -25.68
CA SER A 68 13.85 21.88 -25.72
C SER A 68 14.77 21.00 -24.89
N THR A 69 16.03 20.90 -25.29
CA THR A 69 17.06 20.23 -24.48
C THR A 69 17.20 20.93 -23.11
N GLY A 70 17.59 20.17 -22.09
CA GLY A 70 17.78 20.67 -20.72
C GLY A 70 17.21 19.74 -19.65
N VAL A 71 17.55 20.05 -18.39
CA VAL A 71 17.20 19.19 -17.24
C VAL A 71 15.69 19.09 -16.95
N ASN A 72 14.89 20.06 -17.42
CA ASN A 72 13.44 20.09 -17.23
C ASN A 72 12.67 19.27 -18.27
N ILE A 73 13.37 18.70 -19.27
CA ILE A 73 12.77 17.96 -20.38
C ILE A 73 11.85 16.81 -19.92
N TRP A 74 12.16 16.20 -18.77
CA TRP A 74 11.37 15.10 -18.20
C TRP A 74 9.95 15.55 -17.81
N GLU A 75 9.83 16.66 -17.07
CA GLU A 75 8.54 17.18 -16.60
C GLU A 75 7.72 17.76 -17.75
N GLU A 76 8.37 18.43 -18.69
CA GLU A 76 7.75 18.98 -19.89
C GLU A 76 7.20 17.88 -20.79
N ALA A 77 7.97 16.81 -21.01
CA ALA A 77 7.52 15.65 -21.78
C ALA A 77 6.26 15.04 -21.16
N TYR A 78 6.23 14.83 -19.84
CA TYR A 78 5.05 14.31 -19.15
C TYR A 78 3.83 15.23 -19.30
N LYS A 79 4.00 16.55 -19.21
CA LYS A 79 2.90 17.51 -19.43
C LYS A 79 2.30 17.36 -20.83
N ILE A 80 3.14 17.21 -21.85
CA ILE A 80 2.70 17.07 -23.24
C ILE A 80 2.00 15.73 -23.45
N PHE A 81 2.60 14.59 -23.06
CA PHE A 81 1.98 13.28 -23.24
C PHE A 81 0.65 13.15 -22.48
N ASN A 82 0.54 13.75 -21.29
CA ASN A 82 -0.71 13.75 -20.53
C ASN A 82 -1.80 14.66 -21.14
N SER A 83 -1.42 15.65 -21.96
CA SER A 83 -2.38 16.55 -22.60
C SER A 83 -3.09 15.94 -23.81
N ASP A 84 -2.44 15.01 -24.52
CA ASP A 84 -2.99 14.36 -25.70
C ASP A 84 -2.44 12.93 -25.85
N LYS A 85 -3.30 11.94 -25.60
CA LYS A 85 -2.97 10.51 -25.67
C LYS A 85 -2.58 10.01 -27.07
N TYR A 86 -2.80 10.81 -28.11
CA TYR A 86 -2.44 10.47 -29.50
C TYR A 86 -1.06 11.01 -29.91
N ILE A 87 -0.34 11.68 -29.00
CA ILE A 87 1.06 12.05 -29.19
C ILE A 87 1.92 10.82 -28.91
N LEU A 88 2.58 10.30 -29.95
CA LEU A 88 3.51 9.17 -29.84
C LEU A 88 4.96 9.63 -29.67
N TYR A 89 5.34 10.70 -30.37
CA TYR A 89 6.68 11.26 -30.38
C TYR A 89 6.60 12.76 -30.18
N ILE A 90 7.57 13.35 -29.49
CA ILE A 90 7.74 14.79 -29.36
C ILE A 90 9.12 15.15 -29.94
N PRO A 91 9.19 16.00 -30.97
CA PRO A 91 10.46 16.51 -31.50
C PRO A 91 11.22 17.28 -30.42
N VAL A 92 12.52 17.03 -30.29
CA VAL A 92 13.41 17.69 -29.33
C VAL A 92 14.39 18.58 -30.08
N PHE A 93 14.40 19.86 -29.74
CA PHE A 93 15.25 20.87 -30.33
C PHE A 93 16.35 21.32 -29.38
N ASP A 94 17.56 21.53 -29.90
CA ASP A 94 18.68 22.09 -29.16
C ASP A 94 18.63 23.64 -29.07
N GLU A 95 19.64 24.24 -28.44
CA GLU A 95 19.74 25.70 -28.29
C GLU A 95 19.91 26.45 -29.62
N MET A 96 20.27 25.75 -30.71
CA MET A 96 20.40 26.32 -32.06
C MET A 96 19.10 26.17 -32.88
N ASN A 97 18.03 25.66 -32.28
CA ASN A 97 16.78 25.27 -32.94
C ASN A 97 16.95 24.18 -34.01
N GLU A 98 17.93 23.30 -33.84
CA GLU A 98 18.08 22.11 -34.67
C GLU A 98 17.35 20.91 -34.04
N LEU A 99 16.66 20.12 -34.86
CA LEU A 99 16.00 18.90 -34.41
C LEU A 99 17.06 17.83 -34.16
N VAL A 100 17.22 17.42 -32.89
CA VAL A 100 18.27 16.48 -32.48
C VAL A 100 17.74 15.08 -32.18
N TYR A 101 16.57 14.97 -31.56
CA TYR A 101 15.99 13.68 -31.12
C TYR A 101 14.47 13.69 -31.18
N PHE A 102 13.87 12.50 -31.07
CA PHE A 102 12.47 12.33 -30.73
C PHE A 102 12.33 11.74 -29.32
N CYS A 103 11.50 12.37 -28.50
CA CYS A 103 11.11 11.89 -27.19
C CYS A 103 9.86 11.01 -27.31
N TYR A 104 9.82 9.86 -26.65
CA TYR A 104 8.65 8.97 -26.59
C TYR A 104 8.42 8.43 -25.17
N GLN A 105 7.17 8.07 -24.86
CA GLN A 105 6.81 7.50 -23.56
C GLN A 105 6.65 5.97 -23.66
N ARG A 106 7.54 5.24 -23.00
CA ARG A 106 7.48 3.78 -22.87
C ARG A 106 6.61 3.35 -21.69
N VAL A 107 5.74 2.36 -21.91
CA VAL A 107 4.94 1.72 -20.85
C VAL A 107 5.81 0.73 -20.08
N MET A 108 5.98 0.94 -18.77
CA MET A 108 6.77 0.06 -17.89
C MET A 108 5.88 -1.05 -17.33
N THR A 109 5.75 -2.18 -18.03
CA THR A 109 5.00 -3.33 -17.51
C THR A 109 5.85 -4.29 -16.68
N GLN A 110 7.18 -4.34 -16.90
CA GLN A 110 8.09 -5.30 -16.25
C GLN A 110 9.20 -4.68 -15.37
N GLU A 111 9.28 -3.34 -15.29
CA GLU A 111 10.38 -2.61 -14.59
C GLU A 111 9.91 -1.89 -13.30
N VAL A 112 8.66 -2.12 -12.87
CA VAL A 112 8.06 -1.42 -11.72
C VAL A 112 8.86 -1.65 -10.43
N GLU A 113 9.42 -2.85 -10.23
CA GLU A 113 10.27 -3.14 -9.07
C GLU A 113 11.56 -2.30 -9.09
N VAL A 114 12.18 -2.14 -10.25
CA VAL A 114 13.42 -1.37 -10.43
C VAL A 114 13.17 0.11 -10.11
N ASP A 115 12.08 0.68 -10.62
CA ASP A 115 11.73 2.08 -10.33
C ASP A 115 11.46 2.31 -8.83
N ARG A 116 10.75 1.39 -8.16
CA ARG A 116 10.56 1.43 -6.70
C ARG A 116 11.87 1.33 -5.92
N ILE A 117 12.82 0.50 -6.36
CA ILE A 117 14.13 0.40 -5.74
C ILE A 117 14.89 1.72 -5.91
N MET A 118 14.85 2.29 -7.11
CA MET A 118 15.48 3.58 -7.40
C MET A 118 14.93 4.70 -6.52
N ASP A 119 13.62 4.79 -6.36
CA ASP A 119 12.99 5.79 -5.50
C ASP A 119 13.40 5.61 -4.03
N GLN A 120 13.48 4.37 -3.54
CA GLN A 120 14.01 4.09 -2.21
C GLN A 120 15.48 4.52 -2.10
N LEU A 121 16.35 4.10 -3.01
CA LEU A 121 17.75 4.49 -2.99
C LEU A 121 17.95 6.01 -3.09
N TYR A 122 17.09 6.73 -3.81
CA TYR A 122 17.18 8.18 -3.89
C TYR A 122 16.86 8.87 -2.55
N LYS A 123 15.90 8.32 -1.78
CA LYS A 123 15.55 8.77 -0.42
C LYS A 123 16.65 8.45 0.61
N ASN A 124 17.35 7.33 0.45
CA ASN A 124 18.50 6.94 1.28
C ASN A 124 19.63 6.41 0.41
N ASP A 125 20.49 7.31 -0.07
CA ASP A 125 21.57 6.95 -0.99
C ASP A 125 22.67 6.13 -0.31
N ALA A 126 22.79 6.18 1.02
CA ALA A 126 23.69 5.30 1.76
C ALA A 126 23.32 3.82 1.62
N ALA A 127 22.08 3.52 1.24
CA ALA A 127 21.64 2.16 0.91
C ALA A 127 22.13 1.68 -0.46
N LEU A 128 22.80 2.53 -1.26
CA LEU A 128 23.57 2.11 -2.44
C LEU A 128 25.03 1.82 -2.02
N PHE A 129 25.37 0.54 -1.97
CA PHE A 129 26.68 0.03 -1.59
C PHE A 129 27.33 -0.76 -2.75
N LEU A 130 27.34 -0.15 -3.93
CA LEU A 130 27.82 -0.77 -5.17
C LEU A 130 29.31 -1.14 -5.08
N SER A 131 30.14 -0.30 -4.46
CA SER A 131 31.57 -0.54 -4.29
C SER A 131 31.85 -1.69 -3.32
N GLU A 132 30.97 -1.90 -2.35
CA GLU A 132 31.04 -3.00 -1.39
C GLU A 132 30.57 -4.32 -2.01
N LEU A 133 29.52 -4.27 -2.84
CA LEU A 133 29.02 -5.42 -3.61
C LEU A 133 30.02 -5.88 -4.67
N TYR A 134 30.66 -4.92 -5.34
CA TYR A 134 31.56 -5.18 -6.44
C TYR A 134 32.89 -4.44 -6.21
N PRO A 135 33.74 -4.90 -5.27
CA PRO A 135 34.97 -4.18 -4.87
C PRO A 135 36.02 -4.05 -5.97
N LYS A 136 35.94 -4.92 -6.99
CA LYS A 136 36.75 -4.83 -8.21
C LYS A 136 36.29 -3.71 -9.14
N ILE A 137 35.04 -3.27 -9.05
CA ILE A 137 34.49 -2.22 -9.91
C ILE A 137 34.98 -0.86 -9.41
N LYS A 138 35.59 -0.10 -10.33
CA LYS A 138 36.16 1.23 -10.09
C LYS A 138 35.46 2.33 -10.86
N ALA A 139 34.68 1.98 -11.89
CA ALA A 139 33.83 2.90 -12.62
C ALA A 139 32.58 2.21 -13.18
N VAL A 140 31.49 2.97 -13.30
CA VAL A 140 30.25 2.57 -13.95
C VAL A 140 30.16 3.26 -15.30
N TYR A 141 29.94 2.50 -16.36
CA TYR A 141 29.76 3.01 -17.71
C TYR A 141 28.27 3.00 -18.05
N LEU A 142 27.71 4.15 -18.35
CA LEU A 142 26.32 4.32 -18.77
C LEU A 142 26.24 4.53 -20.28
N TYR A 143 25.43 3.69 -20.92
CA TYR A 143 25.13 3.71 -22.35
C TYR A 143 23.64 4.01 -22.54
N GLY A 144 23.31 4.86 -23.51
CA GLY A 144 21.98 5.41 -23.76
C GLY A 144 21.42 6.27 -22.63
N LEU A 145 20.32 6.98 -22.94
CA LEU A 145 19.67 7.92 -22.04
C LEU A 145 18.16 7.66 -21.98
N ASN A 146 17.69 7.43 -20.76
CA ASN A 146 16.28 7.45 -20.39
C ASN A 146 16.16 7.91 -18.93
N GLU A 147 14.93 8.07 -18.47
CA GLU A 147 14.65 8.57 -17.12
C GLU A 147 15.35 7.72 -16.03
N LEU A 148 15.36 6.39 -16.19
CA LEU A 148 15.94 5.46 -15.22
C LEU A 148 17.46 5.58 -15.12
N SER A 149 18.15 5.58 -16.26
CA SER A 149 19.61 5.77 -16.33
C SER A 149 20.02 7.15 -15.81
N TYR A 150 19.24 8.21 -16.09
CA TYR A 150 19.45 9.53 -15.53
C TYR A 150 19.27 9.56 -14.00
N LYS A 151 18.20 8.94 -13.46
CA LYS A 151 18.00 8.77 -12.00
C LYS A 151 19.22 8.07 -11.38
N PHE A 152 19.73 7.02 -12.02
CA PHE A 152 20.89 6.28 -11.51
C PHE A 152 22.20 7.04 -11.60
N TYR A 153 22.45 7.78 -12.69
CA TYR A 153 23.58 8.71 -12.81
C TYR A 153 23.63 9.68 -11.62
N LYS A 154 22.50 10.33 -11.29
CA LYS A 154 22.42 11.25 -10.14
C LYS A 154 22.76 10.56 -8.83
N LEU A 155 22.32 9.32 -8.64
CA LEU A 155 22.61 8.53 -7.46
C LEU A 155 24.10 8.16 -7.34
N LEU A 156 24.72 7.71 -8.44
CA LEU A 156 26.17 7.45 -8.51
C LEU A 156 26.97 8.71 -8.18
N TYR A 157 26.59 9.84 -8.77
CA TYR A 157 27.21 11.14 -8.52
C TYR A 157 27.11 11.53 -7.04
N LYS A 158 25.93 11.41 -6.43
CA LYS A 158 25.70 11.69 -5.00
C LYS A 158 26.58 10.82 -4.09
N ARG A 159 26.86 9.57 -4.50
CA ARG A 159 27.72 8.62 -3.76
C ARG A 159 29.20 8.72 -4.09
N ASN A 160 29.62 9.70 -4.90
CA ASN A 160 30.99 9.83 -5.40
C ASN A 160 31.51 8.56 -6.09
N ILE A 161 30.63 7.82 -6.76
CA ILE A 161 31.02 6.67 -7.58
C ILE A 161 31.41 7.17 -8.97
N THR A 162 32.62 6.82 -9.42
CA THR A 162 33.10 7.18 -10.75
C THR A 162 32.13 6.67 -11.82
N VAL A 163 31.60 7.58 -12.63
CA VAL A 163 30.69 7.28 -13.73
C VAL A 163 31.25 7.83 -15.05
N VAL A 164 31.15 7.03 -16.11
CA VAL A 164 31.55 7.38 -17.47
C VAL A 164 30.33 7.22 -18.39
N ILE A 165 29.99 8.28 -19.10
CA ILE A 165 28.94 8.30 -20.10
C ILE A 165 29.57 8.03 -21.47
N GLN A 166 28.96 7.18 -22.28
CA GLN A 166 29.57 6.66 -23.53
C GLN A 166 28.86 7.08 -24.82
N GLU A 167 27.88 7.97 -24.75
CA GLU A 167 27.12 8.47 -25.91
C GLU A 167 26.89 9.98 -25.76
N ASP A 168 26.85 10.67 -26.89
CA ASP A 168 26.67 12.13 -27.00
C ASP A 168 25.25 12.60 -26.66
N ILE A 169 24.25 11.70 -26.73
CA ILE A 169 22.87 12.00 -26.34
C ILE A 169 22.76 12.66 -24.95
N TRP A 170 23.63 12.33 -24.00
CA TRP A 170 23.65 12.98 -22.67
C TRP A 170 24.13 14.42 -22.72
N GLU A 171 25.12 14.71 -23.55
CA GLU A 171 25.64 16.06 -23.77
C GLU A 171 24.63 16.88 -24.57
N ILE A 172 24.03 16.30 -25.60
CA ILE A 172 23.03 16.96 -26.45
C ILE A 172 21.75 17.27 -25.65
N ILE A 173 21.18 16.28 -24.96
CA ILE A 173 19.89 16.42 -24.28
C ILE A 173 20.03 17.13 -22.92
N LEU A 174 21.09 16.88 -22.15
CA LEU A 174 21.21 17.33 -20.77
C LEU A 174 22.44 18.20 -20.49
N GLY A 175 23.34 18.39 -21.46
CA GLY A 175 24.61 19.07 -21.23
C GLY A 175 25.58 18.28 -20.34
N ILE A 176 25.36 16.97 -20.16
CA ILE A 176 26.15 16.13 -19.24
C ILE A 176 27.25 15.40 -20.01
N LYS A 177 28.50 15.67 -19.63
CA LYS A 177 29.68 14.97 -20.15
C LYS A 177 30.59 14.54 -19.00
N THR A 178 31.13 13.34 -19.09
CA THR A 178 32.12 12.82 -18.13
C THR A 178 33.48 12.69 -18.80
N LYS A 179 34.55 12.77 -18.00
CA LYS A 179 35.90 12.49 -18.49
C LYS A 179 36.07 10.98 -18.65
N ASP A 180 36.74 10.59 -19.73
CA ASP A 180 37.21 9.21 -19.88
C ASP A 180 38.17 8.83 -18.76
N VAL A 181 38.06 7.57 -18.31
CA VAL A 181 38.92 7.01 -17.28
C VAL A 181 39.61 5.77 -17.83
N LYS A 182 40.93 5.66 -17.64
CA LYS A 182 41.71 4.48 -18.04
C LYS A 182 41.66 3.42 -16.95
N ILE A 183 40.64 2.57 -17.01
CA ILE A 183 40.42 1.45 -16.07
C ILE A 183 40.31 0.15 -16.89
N PRO A 184 40.91 -0.97 -16.43
CA PRO A 184 40.74 -2.26 -17.10
C PRO A 184 39.26 -2.68 -17.20
N SER A 185 38.85 -3.27 -18.32
CA SER A 185 37.44 -3.60 -18.60
C SER A 185 36.76 -4.45 -17.51
N PHE A 186 37.48 -5.36 -16.85
CA PHE A 186 36.95 -6.19 -15.76
C PHE A 186 36.69 -5.43 -14.45
N MET A 187 37.18 -4.19 -14.35
CA MET A 187 36.91 -3.25 -13.25
C MET A 187 35.84 -2.22 -13.63
N CYS A 188 35.21 -2.36 -14.80
CA CYS A 188 34.16 -1.47 -15.28
C CYS A 188 32.81 -2.20 -15.26
N MET A 189 31.80 -1.58 -14.65
CA MET A 189 30.42 -2.09 -14.71
C MET A 189 29.68 -1.37 -15.83
N LYS A 190 29.27 -2.08 -16.87
CA LYS A 190 28.57 -1.50 -18.02
C LYS A 190 27.06 -1.66 -17.85
N ILE A 191 26.33 -0.56 -17.89
CA ILE A 191 24.87 -0.51 -17.78
C ILE A 191 24.37 0.24 -19.01
N TYR A 192 23.31 -0.27 -19.62
CA TYR A 192 22.70 0.37 -20.77
C TYR A 192 21.23 0.67 -20.48
N SER A 193 20.77 1.82 -20.93
CA SER A 193 19.45 2.39 -20.64
C SER A 193 18.30 1.54 -21.19
N ASP A 194 18.39 1.08 -22.45
CA ASP A 194 17.21 0.59 -23.20
C ASP A 194 17.30 -0.87 -23.72
N GLY A 195 18.46 -1.52 -23.66
CA GLY A 195 18.74 -2.81 -24.36
C GLY A 195 19.15 -2.60 -25.84
N THR A 196 20.15 -3.29 -26.42
CA THR A 196 20.08 -4.53 -27.27
C THR A 196 21.49 -5.19 -27.49
N GLU A 197 21.56 -6.28 -28.29
CA GLU A 197 22.50 -7.45 -28.48
C GLU A 197 23.83 -7.68 -27.71
N LEU A 198 24.15 -8.99 -27.53
CA LEU A 198 25.26 -9.62 -26.80
C LEU A 198 26.63 -9.52 -27.51
N ILE A 199 27.70 -9.29 -26.74
CA ILE A 199 29.07 -9.70 -27.12
C ILE A 199 29.41 -10.95 -26.31
N VAL A 200 29.73 -12.04 -27.00
CA VAL A 200 29.92 -13.41 -26.48
C VAL A 200 31.37 -13.65 -26.02
N GLU A 201 31.58 -14.33 -24.88
CA GLU A 201 32.85 -15.03 -24.56
C GLU A 201 32.62 -16.54 -24.37
N GLU A 202 33.63 -17.35 -24.74
CA GLU A 202 33.54 -18.82 -24.86
C GLU A 202 33.37 -19.58 -23.53
N LYS A 203 33.67 -18.96 -22.39
CA LYS A 203 33.56 -19.59 -21.06
C LYS A 203 32.12 -19.64 -20.51
N ASP A 204 31.17 -19.02 -21.21
CA ASP A 204 29.79 -18.82 -20.75
C ASP A 204 28.80 -19.95 -21.18
N GLN A 205 29.31 -21.07 -21.71
CA GLN A 205 28.51 -22.13 -22.36
C GLN A 205 27.78 -23.13 -21.42
N THR A 206 27.89 -23.05 -20.08
CA THR A 206 27.50 -24.18 -19.20
C THR A 206 26.41 -23.93 -18.14
N GLN A 207 25.75 -22.75 -18.10
CA GLN A 207 24.61 -22.52 -17.18
C GLN A 207 23.28 -22.36 -17.95
N LYS A 208 22.35 -23.30 -17.73
CA LYS A 208 21.11 -23.46 -18.51
C LYS A 208 20.04 -22.37 -18.33
N ASP A 209 20.12 -21.53 -17.30
CA ASP A 209 19.10 -20.49 -17.03
C ASP A 209 19.66 -19.06 -16.94
N ARG A 210 20.81 -18.79 -17.57
CA ARG A 210 21.43 -17.44 -17.54
C ARG A 210 20.91 -16.45 -18.59
N PHE A 211 19.99 -16.86 -19.49
CA PHE A 211 19.70 -16.15 -20.74
C PHE A 211 18.20 -16.04 -21.12
N SER A 212 17.30 -15.73 -20.19
CA SER A 212 15.97 -15.22 -20.56
C SER A 212 15.80 -13.77 -20.11
N PHE A 213 15.76 -12.84 -21.08
CA PHE A 213 15.17 -11.48 -21.11
C PHE A 213 15.17 -10.54 -19.86
N LYS A 214 15.81 -10.89 -18.73
CA LYS A 214 15.73 -10.22 -17.41
C LYS A 214 17.00 -9.41 -17.10
N ASN A 215 17.03 -8.21 -17.67
CA ASN A 215 17.50 -6.90 -17.17
C ASN A 215 18.93 -6.65 -16.62
N ARG A 216 19.60 -5.70 -17.30
CA ARG A 216 20.85 -4.98 -16.92
C ARG A 216 20.80 -4.26 -15.54
N TRP A 217 19.62 -4.24 -14.90
CA TRP A 217 19.34 -3.63 -13.61
C TRP A 217 19.12 -4.63 -12.47
N GLU A 218 19.27 -5.95 -12.70
CA GLU A 218 19.04 -6.99 -11.68
C GLU A 218 19.92 -6.83 -10.43
N PHE A 219 21.11 -6.24 -10.55
CA PHE A 219 21.96 -5.92 -9.39
C PHE A 219 21.27 -4.99 -8.37
N LEU A 220 20.29 -4.18 -8.80
CA LEU A 220 19.48 -3.36 -7.89
C LEU A 220 18.55 -4.24 -7.03
N LEU A 221 18.06 -5.37 -7.55
CA LEU A 221 17.31 -6.34 -6.76
C LEU A 221 18.21 -6.99 -5.71
N ASP A 222 19.45 -7.37 -6.07
CA ASP A 222 20.44 -7.88 -5.12
C ASP A 222 20.69 -6.86 -3.98
N ILE A 223 20.90 -5.58 -4.32
CA ILE A 223 21.03 -4.48 -3.36
C ILE A 223 19.80 -4.42 -2.44
N ALA A 224 18.60 -4.42 -3.03
CA ALA A 224 17.35 -4.28 -2.30
C ALA A 224 17.12 -5.46 -1.34
N PHE A 225 17.37 -6.70 -1.77
CA PHE A 225 17.25 -7.89 -0.94
C PHE A 225 18.24 -7.89 0.22
N ILE A 226 19.49 -7.48 0.00
CA ILE A 226 20.46 -7.36 1.08
C ILE A 226 20.08 -6.25 2.06
N ASN A 227 19.66 -5.08 1.58
CA ASN A 227 19.16 -4.01 2.45
C ASN A 227 17.96 -4.50 3.28
N ARG A 228 17.02 -5.22 2.66
CA ARG A 228 15.87 -5.81 3.35
C ARG A 228 16.31 -6.72 4.49
N ILE A 229 17.28 -7.60 4.25
CA ILE A 229 17.82 -8.52 5.26
C ILE A 229 18.51 -7.76 6.39
N ILE A 230 19.31 -6.74 6.07
CA ILE A 230 19.98 -5.90 7.07
C ILE A 230 18.95 -5.22 7.98
N VAL A 231 17.90 -4.63 7.39
CA VAL A 231 16.82 -3.95 8.12
C VAL A 231 16.06 -4.93 9.01
N GLU A 232 15.63 -6.08 8.48
CA GLU A 232 14.93 -7.11 9.27
C GLU A 232 15.77 -7.60 10.45
N ASN A 233 17.06 -7.87 10.24
CA ASN A 233 17.98 -8.27 11.31
C ASN A 233 18.19 -7.15 12.34
N SER A 234 18.29 -5.90 11.89
CA SER A 234 18.41 -4.73 12.78
C SER A 234 17.17 -4.59 13.68
N ILE A 235 15.97 -4.65 13.07
CA ILE A 235 14.69 -4.59 13.79
C ILE A 235 14.60 -5.74 14.79
N LYS A 236 14.83 -6.97 14.37
CA LYS A 236 14.83 -8.15 15.25
C LYS A 236 15.75 -7.95 16.46
N ASN A 237 16.99 -7.50 16.23
CA ASN A 237 17.96 -7.29 17.29
C ASN A 237 17.52 -6.18 18.26
N SER A 238 16.98 -5.08 17.75
CA SER A 238 16.44 -3.97 18.55
C SER A 238 15.26 -4.45 19.41
N PHE A 239 14.31 -5.15 18.79
CA PHE A 239 13.09 -5.65 19.42
C PHE A 239 13.38 -6.68 20.50
N ASN A 240 14.29 -7.62 20.24
CA ASN A 240 14.69 -8.61 21.24
C ASN A 240 15.35 -7.95 22.47
N ARG A 241 16.10 -6.84 22.30
CA ARG A 241 16.63 -6.05 23.44
C ARG A 241 15.52 -5.35 24.23
N MET A 242 14.42 -5.01 23.58
CA MET A 242 13.20 -4.45 24.21
C MET A 242 12.25 -5.54 24.72
N SER A 243 12.64 -6.82 24.72
CA SER A 243 11.79 -7.97 25.08
C SER A 243 10.54 -8.16 24.19
N ILE A 244 10.54 -7.56 23.01
CA ILE A 244 9.57 -7.80 21.94
C ILE A 244 9.98 -9.08 21.20
N LYS A 245 9.02 -9.98 20.96
CA LYS A 245 9.27 -11.31 20.40
C LYS A 245 9.30 -11.21 18.88
N CYS A 246 10.49 -11.15 18.29
CA CYS A 246 10.67 -10.96 16.85
C CYS A 246 11.51 -12.06 16.22
N TYR A 247 10.97 -12.70 15.18
CA TYR A 247 11.57 -13.84 14.49
C TYR A 247 11.66 -13.62 12.98
N ILE A 248 12.61 -14.31 12.36
CA ILE A 248 12.82 -14.35 10.92
C ILE A 248 12.65 -15.80 10.45
N CYS A 249 11.69 -16.00 9.56
CA CYS A 249 11.38 -17.24 8.87
C CYS A 249 11.73 -17.12 7.38
N ARG A 250 12.50 -18.07 6.84
CA ARG A 250 12.87 -18.11 5.42
C ARG A 250 12.25 -19.33 4.73
N ILE A 251 11.63 -19.08 3.58
CA ILE A 251 11.13 -20.09 2.65
C ILE A 251 12.23 -20.40 1.64
N PRO A 252 12.53 -21.67 1.32
CA PRO A 252 13.57 -22.00 0.34
C PRO A 252 13.25 -21.46 -1.05
N LEU A 253 14.28 -21.20 -1.85
CA LEU A 253 14.11 -21.04 -3.30
C LEU A 253 13.94 -22.41 -3.97
N PHE A 254 13.40 -22.43 -5.18
CA PHE A 254 13.18 -23.70 -5.91
C PHE A 254 14.50 -24.46 -6.11
N GLU A 255 15.58 -23.74 -6.43
CA GLU A 255 16.91 -24.30 -6.69
C GLU A 255 17.63 -24.81 -5.43
N GLU A 256 17.01 -24.64 -4.26
CA GLU A 256 17.51 -25.16 -2.98
C GLU A 256 16.84 -26.48 -2.60
N LEU A 257 15.73 -26.86 -3.26
CA LEU A 257 15.02 -28.10 -2.99
C LEU A 257 15.86 -29.30 -3.44
N ASN A 258 15.90 -30.34 -2.61
CA ASN A 258 16.53 -31.62 -2.92
C ASN A 258 15.53 -32.68 -3.38
N ASN A 259 14.24 -32.45 -3.10
CA ASN A 259 13.14 -33.31 -3.47
C ASN A 259 12.14 -32.47 -4.27
N TYR A 260 11.96 -32.79 -5.55
CA TYR A 260 10.95 -32.22 -6.43
C TYR A 260 10.61 -33.16 -7.59
N ASP A 261 9.39 -33.05 -8.12
CA ASP A 261 8.94 -33.85 -9.26
C ASP A 261 8.96 -33.09 -10.60
N LEU A 262 8.70 -33.81 -11.70
CA LEU A 262 8.68 -33.22 -13.04
C LEU A 262 7.58 -32.17 -13.23
N GLU A 263 6.45 -32.29 -12.51
CA GLU A 263 5.37 -31.32 -12.61
C GLU A 263 5.72 -30.02 -11.87
N GLU A 264 6.40 -30.11 -10.73
CA GLU A 264 6.97 -28.96 -10.01
C GLU A 264 8.00 -28.23 -10.86
N VAL A 265 8.93 -28.95 -11.50
CA VAL A 265 9.88 -28.36 -12.46
C VAL A 265 9.16 -27.68 -13.61
N PHE A 266 8.13 -28.34 -14.17
CA PHE A 266 7.35 -27.76 -15.26
C PHE A 266 6.66 -26.45 -14.83
N ARG A 267 5.99 -26.43 -13.67
CA ARG A 267 5.33 -25.23 -13.17
C ARG A 267 6.31 -24.10 -12.87
N HIS A 268 7.48 -24.43 -12.30
CA HIS A 268 8.55 -23.46 -12.05
C HIS A 268 9.07 -22.83 -13.35
N MET A 269 9.47 -23.66 -14.32
CA MET A 269 10.01 -23.21 -15.62
C MET A 269 9.00 -22.41 -16.44
N LYS A 270 7.70 -22.68 -16.28
CA LYS A 270 6.60 -21.98 -16.97
C LYS A 270 6.01 -20.82 -16.16
N TYR A 271 6.52 -20.53 -14.96
CA TYR A 271 6.01 -19.49 -14.06
C TYR A 271 4.49 -19.62 -13.84
N ILE A 272 4.01 -20.85 -13.60
CA ILE A 272 2.59 -21.15 -13.40
C ILE A 272 2.16 -20.68 -12.01
N SER A 273 1.77 -19.41 -11.93
CA SER A 273 1.17 -18.78 -10.75
C SER A 273 -0.20 -18.22 -11.11
N LEU A 274 -1.14 -18.28 -10.17
CA LEU A 274 -2.46 -17.69 -10.32
C LEU A 274 -2.42 -16.16 -10.43
N SER A 275 -1.33 -15.55 -9.94
CA SER A 275 -1.09 -14.12 -10.00
C SER A 275 -0.32 -13.66 -11.23
N ASN A 276 0.14 -14.58 -12.09
CA ASN A 276 0.88 -14.24 -13.30
C ASN A 276 -0.08 -13.77 -14.42
N PRO A 277 -0.06 -12.50 -14.83
CA PRO A 277 -0.95 -12.01 -15.89
C PRO A 277 -0.53 -12.46 -17.29
N LEU A 278 0.70 -12.99 -17.45
CA LEU A 278 1.26 -13.46 -18.73
C LEU A 278 1.13 -14.98 -18.90
N LEU A 279 0.28 -15.62 -18.10
CA LEU A 279 0.05 -17.04 -18.15
C LEU A 279 -0.54 -17.44 -19.50
N ASN A 280 0.08 -18.42 -20.17
CA ASN A 280 -0.39 -18.89 -21.46
C ASN A 280 -1.63 -19.78 -21.29
N ILE A 281 -2.81 -19.16 -21.31
CA ILE A 281 -4.10 -19.85 -21.11
C ILE A 281 -4.49 -20.78 -22.26
N ASP A 282 -3.87 -20.64 -23.44
CA ASP A 282 -4.12 -21.50 -24.59
C ASP A 282 -3.34 -22.82 -24.52
N ASP A 283 -2.32 -22.89 -23.65
CA ASP A 283 -1.53 -24.12 -23.44
C ASP A 283 -2.26 -25.10 -22.52
N LYS A 284 -2.65 -26.25 -23.10
CA LYS A 284 -3.44 -27.28 -22.41
C LYS A 284 -2.74 -27.84 -21.16
N GLU A 285 -1.42 -28.04 -21.20
CA GLU A 285 -0.69 -28.58 -20.04
C GLU A 285 -0.57 -27.53 -18.93
N THR A 286 -0.35 -26.26 -19.26
CA THR A 286 -0.40 -25.14 -18.32
C THR A 286 -1.75 -25.09 -17.60
N MET A 287 -2.86 -25.16 -18.34
CA MET A 287 -4.21 -25.14 -17.77
C MET A 287 -4.53 -26.36 -16.90
N LYS A 288 -4.01 -27.54 -17.28
CA LYS A 288 -4.10 -28.75 -16.46
C LYS A 288 -3.35 -28.58 -15.13
N GLN A 289 -2.15 -28.01 -15.14
CA GLN A 289 -1.38 -27.74 -13.92
C GLN A 289 -2.06 -26.70 -13.02
N ILE A 290 -2.65 -25.65 -13.58
CA ILE A 290 -3.45 -24.67 -12.82
C ILE A 290 -4.64 -25.34 -12.14
N THR A 291 -5.33 -26.22 -12.88
CA THR A 291 -6.47 -26.98 -12.36
C THR A 291 -6.06 -27.87 -11.19
N LYS A 292 -4.89 -28.51 -11.28
CA LYS A 292 -4.30 -29.28 -10.18
C LYS A 292 -3.98 -28.41 -8.96
N VAL A 293 -3.40 -27.23 -9.16
CA VAL A 293 -3.05 -26.28 -8.08
C VAL A 293 -4.30 -25.78 -7.35
N CYS A 294 -5.37 -25.43 -8.07
CA CYS A 294 -6.58 -24.85 -7.48
C CYS A 294 -7.64 -25.88 -7.07
N GLY A 295 -7.55 -27.10 -7.59
CA GLY A 295 -8.60 -28.12 -7.48
C GLY A 295 -9.87 -27.82 -8.29
N MET A 296 -9.86 -26.79 -9.14
CA MET A 296 -10.97 -26.36 -9.99
C MET A 296 -10.46 -25.66 -11.26
N SER A 297 -11.34 -25.36 -12.22
CA SER A 297 -10.93 -24.64 -13.43
C SER A 297 -10.44 -23.23 -13.10
N HIS A 298 -9.53 -22.70 -13.92
CA HIS A 298 -8.99 -21.35 -13.73
C HIS A 298 -10.09 -20.28 -13.74
N GLU A 299 -11.08 -20.41 -14.63
CA GLU A 299 -12.21 -19.48 -14.71
C GLU A 299 -13.08 -19.53 -13.46
N GLU A 300 -13.38 -20.72 -12.93
CA GLU A 300 -14.13 -20.86 -11.69
C GLU A 300 -13.38 -20.26 -10.50
N HIS A 301 -12.06 -20.50 -10.43
CA HIS A 301 -11.19 -19.93 -9.42
C HIS A 301 -11.19 -18.40 -9.47
N LEU A 302 -10.95 -17.81 -10.64
CA LEU A 302 -10.96 -16.36 -10.84
C LEU A 302 -12.31 -15.75 -10.48
N LYS A 303 -13.42 -16.40 -10.82
CA LYS A 303 -14.77 -15.94 -10.44
C LYS A 303 -14.94 -15.89 -8.93
N LYS A 304 -14.54 -16.95 -8.20
CA LYS A 304 -14.59 -16.97 -6.73
C LYS A 304 -13.69 -15.91 -6.12
N TYR A 305 -12.45 -15.80 -6.60
CA TYR A 305 -11.48 -14.83 -6.13
C TYR A 305 -11.95 -13.38 -6.33
N ASN A 306 -12.48 -13.05 -7.52
CA ASN A 306 -13.00 -11.72 -7.83
C ASN A 306 -14.23 -11.36 -6.98
N ASN A 307 -15.09 -12.34 -6.67
CA ASN A 307 -16.20 -12.13 -5.75
C ASN A 307 -15.69 -11.78 -4.34
N GLU A 308 -14.73 -12.55 -3.80
CA GLU A 308 -14.12 -12.27 -2.49
C GLU A 308 -13.43 -10.89 -2.44
N ILE A 309 -12.70 -10.52 -3.49
CA ILE A 309 -12.07 -9.19 -3.57
C ILE A 309 -13.10 -8.07 -3.60
N THR A 310 -14.16 -8.21 -4.38
CA THR A 310 -15.20 -7.19 -4.50
C THR A 310 -15.90 -6.96 -3.16
N GLU A 311 -16.10 -8.02 -2.39
CA GLU A 311 -16.60 -7.92 -1.01
C GLU A 311 -15.64 -7.15 -0.08
N ARG A 312 -14.32 -7.30 -0.27
CA ARG A 312 -13.24 -6.69 0.55
C ARG A 312 -12.83 -5.27 0.17
N ARG A 313 -12.87 -4.89 -1.13
CA ARG A 313 -12.43 -3.56 -1.65
C ARG A 313 -13.19 -2.35 -1.09
N SER A 314 -14.20 -2.58 -0.25
CA SER A 314 -14.84 -1.54 0.56
C SER A 314 -13.97 -1.04 1.73
N ILE A 315 -12.78 -1.63 1.94
CA ILE A 315 -11.86 -1.36 3.05
C ILE A 315 -10.52 -0.93 2.44
N LYS A 316 -10.02 0.25 2.80
CA LYS A 316 -9.03 1.00 2.00
C LYS A 316 -7.55 0.62 2.23
N ASP A 317 -7.24 -0.41 3.02
CA ASP A 317 -5.85 -0.83 3.26
C ASP A 317 -5.49 -2.11 2.51
N SER A 318 -4.94 -1.97 1.30
CA SER A 318 -4.51 -3.11 0.46
C SER A 318 -3.33 -3.90 1.02
N HIS A 319 -2.64 -3.39 2.05
CA HIS A 319 -1.39 -3.96 2.57
C HIS A 319 -1.52 -4.65 3.92
N ILE A 320 -2.64 -4.47 4.63
CA ILE A 320 -2.85 -5.01 5.97
C ILE A 320 -4.09 -5.90 5.98
N THR A 321 -4.01 -7.06 6.63
CA THR A 321 -5.17 -7.93 6.83
C THR A 321 -5.18 -8.46 8.26
N LYS A 322 -6.33 -8.41 8.94
CA LYS A 322 -6.49 -8.93 10.29
C LYS A 322 -7.54 -10.06 10.35
N TYR A 323 -7.23 -11.09 11.14
CA TYR A 323 -8.15 -12.13 11.59
C TYR A 323 -8.17 -12.18 13.12
N GLY A 324 -9.36 -12.40 13.71
CA GLY A 324 -9.53 -12.42 15.17
C GLY A 324 -9.73 -11.04 15.80
N ARG A 325 -10.14 -11.04 17.07
CA ARG A 325 -10.38 -9.84 17.90
C ARG A 325 -9.67 -9.88 19.24
N GLU A 326 -8.81 -10.87 19.42
CA GLU A 326 -8.09 -11.05 20.68
C GLU A 326 -7.06 -9.93 20.86
N GLU A 327 -6.77 -9.59 22.11
CA GLU A 327 -5.84 -8.51 22.43
C GLU A 327 -4.42 -8.82 21.93
N SER A 328 -3.95 -10.05 22.16
CA SER A 328 -2.63 -10.51 21.73
C SER A 328 -2.64 -10.80 20.22
N THR A 329 -1.62 -10.32 19.52
CA THR A 329 -1.55 -10.37 18.07
C THR A 329 -0.26 -11.04 17.59
N ILE A 330 -0.38 -11.96 16.63
CA ILE A 330 0.73 -12.47 15.84
C ILE A 330 0.77 -11.67 14.54
N TYR A 331 1.85 -10.93 14.33
CA TYR A 331 2.12 -10.17 13.12
C TYR A 331 2.94 -11.02 12.14
N ILE A 332 2.46 -11.20 10.91
CA ILE A 332 3.19 -11.82 9.82
C ILE A 332 3.59 -10.72 8.84
N VAL A 333 4.88 -10.45 8.70
CA VAL A 333 5.40 -9.37 7.85
C VAL A 333 6.20 -9.97 6.70
N GLY A 334 5.81 -9.71 5.46
CA GLY A 334 6.43 -10.37 4.30
C GLY A 334 5.83 -9.96 2.97
N PRO A 335 6.18 -10.65 1.86
CA PRO A 335 5.61 -10.39 0.54
C PRO A 335 4.20 -10.98 0.42
N CYS A 336 3.83 -11.45 -0.77
CA CYS A 336 2.49 -11.94 -1.08
C CYS A 336 1.95 -12.98 -0.07
N ILE A 337 2.80 -13.84 0.50
CA ILE A 337 2.39 -14.85 1.49
C ILE A 337 1.84 -14.25 2.80
N ALA A 338 2.26 -13.03 3.14
CA ALA A 338 1.81 -12.29 4.32
C ALA A 338 0.52 -11.49 4.07
N SER A 339 -0.18 -11.74 2.96
CA SER A 339 -1.37 -10.99 2.54
C SER A 339 -2.58 -11.91 2.35
N SER A 340 -3.78 -11.35 2.47
CA SER A 340 -5.03 -12.10 2.23
C SER A 340 -5.42 -12.27 0.76
N ASN A 341 -4.72 -11.58 -0.14
CA ASN A 341 -4.99 -11.59 -1.59
C ASN A 341 -3.78 -12.05 -2.42
N GLY A 342 -2.64 -12.29 -1.80
CA GLY A 342 -1.38 -12.58 -2.46
C GLY A 342 -1.39 -13.95 -3.13
N ASN A 343 -0.72 -14.02 -4.29
CA ASN A 343 -0.72 -15.18 -5.17
C ASN A 343 -2.12 -15.63 -5.65
N HIS A 344 -3.12 -14.74 -5.56
CA HIS A 344 -4.52 -15.02 -5.95
C HIS A 344 -5.15 -16.26 -5.27
N ASN A 345 -4.73 -16.58 -4.06
CA ASN A 345 -5.37 -17.64 -3.26
C ASN A 345 -6.76 -17.19 -2.76
N LEU A 346 -7.67 -18.15 -2.58
CA LEU A 346 -8.93 -17.92 -1.86
C LEU A 346 -8.66 -17.68 -0.37
N GLN A 347 -9.52 -16.92 0.31
CA GLN A 347 -9.32 -16.51 1.71
C GLN A 347 -8.90 -17.64 2.62
N LYS A 348 -9.65 -18.74 2.51
CA LYS A 348 -9.56 -19.89 3.41
C LYS A 348 -8.32 -20.73 3.17
N ASP A 349 -7.57 -20.42 2.11
CA ASP A 349 -6.35 -21.10 1.72
C ASP A 349 -5.11 -20.24 2.01
N THR A 350 -5.29 -19.00 2.48
CA THR A 350 -4.20 -18.11 2.86
C THR A 350 -3.54 -18.54 4.17
N LEU A 351 -2.22 -18.31 4.27
CA LEU A 351 -1.43 -18.58 5.49
C LEU A 351 -2.05 -17.92 6.73
N LEU A 352 -2.48 -16.67 6.61
CA LEU A 352 -3.04 -15.87 7.70
C LEU A 352 -4.33 -16.49 8.27
N TYR A 353 -5.26 -16.87 7.39
CA TYR A 353 -6.53 -17.47 7.79
C TYR A 353 -6.31 -18.84 8.44
N LEU A 354 -5.47 -19.67 7.82
CA LEU A 354 -5.16 -21.01 8.32
C LEU A 354 -4.45 -20.95 9.67
N LEU A 355 -3.52 -20.01 9.87
CA LEU A 355 -2.87 -19.79 11.16
C LEU A 355 -3.88 -19.39 12.23
N TYR A 356 -4.77 -18.44 11.94
CA TYR A 356 -5.80 -18.00 12.88
C TYR A 356 -6.75 -19.15 13.27
N GLU A 357 -7.27 -19.90 12.29
CA GLU A 357 -8.15 -21.04 12.56
C GLU A 357 -7.42 -22.16 13.31
N PHE A 358 -6.14 -22.38 13.04
CA PHE A 358 -5.33 -23.34 13.78
C PHE A 358 -5.20 -22.95 15.25
N LEU A 359 -4.80 -21.70 15.54
CA LEU A 359 -4.66 -21.18 16.91
C LEU A 359 -5.97 -21.27 17.68
N LYS A 360 -7.08 -20.89 17.04
CA LYS A 360 -8.42 -21.00 17.62
C LYS A 360 -8.78 -22.44 17.98
N LYS A 361 -8.45 -23.43 17.14
CA LYS A 361 -8.66 -24.86 17.43
C LYS A 361 -7.81 -25.36 18.59
N GLN A 362 -6.63 -24.76 18.82
CA GLN A 362 -5.80 -25.03 20.01
C GLN A 362 -6.29 -24.30 21.27
N GLY A 363 -7.39 -23.54 21.20
CA GLY A 363 -7.93 -22.75 22.31
C GLY A 363 -7.12 -21.49 22.63
N LEU A 364 -6.21 -21.08 21.74
CA LEU A 364 -5.37 -19.90 21.92
C LEU A 364 -6.10 -18.64 21.47
N LYS A 365 -6.04 -17.61 22.31
CA LYS A 365 -6.68 -16.32 22.09
C LYS A 365 -5.70 -15.34 21.43
N TYR A 366 -5.49 -15.51 20.13
CA TYR A 366 -4.67 -14.62 19.32
C TYR A 366 -5.41 -14.10 18.09
N SER A 367 -5.20 -12.81 17.79
CA SER A 367 -5.43 -12.26 16.47
C SER A 367 -4.21 -12.54 15.57
N VAL A 368 -4.43 -12.63 14.26
CA VAL A 368 -3.36 -12.74 13.26
C VAL A 368 -3.45 -11.53 12.33
N LYS A 369 -2.36 -10.76 12.22
CA LYS A 369 -2.29 -9.58 11.36
C LYS A 369 -1.18 -9.75 10.31
N GLY A 370 -1.55 -9.82 9.04
CA GLY A 370 -0.62 -9.84 7.91
C GLY A 370 -0.29 -8.43 7.42
N ILE A 371 0.98 -8.21 7.11
CA ILE A 371 1.53 -6.96 6.56
C ILE A 371 2.31 -7.30 5.30
N SER A 372 1.76 -6.90 4.16
CA SER A 372 2.26 -7.23 2.82
C SER A 372 3.14 -6.13 2.24
N LEU A 373 4.41 -6.47 1.99
CA LEU A 373 5.43 -5.59 1.43
C LEU A 373 6.21 -6.31 0.33
N GLY A 374 6.46 -5.64 -0.79
CA GLY A 374 7.30 -6.18 -1.87
C GLY A 374 8.65 -6.68 -1.32
N GLN A 375 9.21 -7.74 -1.91
CA GLN A 375 10.50 -8.30 -1.46
C GLN A 375 11.64 -7.28 -1.60
N GLU A 376 11.51 -6.36 -2.54
CA GLU A 376 12.39 -5.23 -2.83
C GLU A 376 12.18 -4.01 -1.90
N SER A 377 11.12 -4.02 -1.08
CA SER A 377 10.79 -2.89 -0.20
C SER A 377 11.55 -2.99 1.12
N PHE A 378 12.67 -2.25 1.25
CA PHE A 378 13.50 -2.25 2.45
C PHE A 378 13.29 -1.02 3.35
N GLN A 379 12.98 0.16 2.79
CA GLN A 379 12.71 1.36 3.63
C GLN A 379 11.36 1.30 4.33
N ASN A 380 10.36 0.76 3.63
CA ASN A 380 8.99 0.74 4.15
C ASN A 380 8.83 -0.19 5.36
N VAL A 381 9.77 -1.12 5.56
CA VAL A 381 9.72 -2.10 6.67
C VAL A 381 9.77 -1.40 8.02
N GLU A 382 10.78 -0.57 8.22
CA GLU A 382 10.98 0.13 9.48
C GLU A 382 9.83 1.11 9.75
N ASN A 383 9.40 1.84 8.72
CA ASN A 383 8.26 2.75 8.82
C ASN A 383 6.99 2.03 9.27
N ILE A 384 6.67 0.88 8.66
CA ILE A 384 5.45 0.13 8.99
C ILE A 384 5.57 -0.56 10.34
N VAL A 385 6.72 -1.14 10.65
CA VAL A 385 6.93 -1.76 11.97
C VAL A 385 6.81 -0.72 13.10
N ASN A 386 7.25 0.52 12.85
CA ASN A 386 7.08 1.64 13.78
C ASN A 386 5.62 2.10 13.93
N THR A 387 4.71 1.74 13.02
CA THR A 387 3.26 2.04 13.19
C THR A 387 2.55 1.03 14.07
N LEU A 388 3.20 -0.09 14.40
CA LEU A 388 2.58 -1.12 15.20
C LEU A 388 2.66 -0.74 16.68
N SER A 389 1.49 -0.70 17.33
CA SER A 389 1.42 -0.81 18.78
C SER A 389 1.68 -2.25 19.18
N ILE A 390 2.84 -2.48 19.82
CA ILE A 390 3.34 -3.81 20.18
C ILE A 390 3.26 -3.99 21.68
N LYS A 391 2.61 -5.07 22.12
CA LYS A 391 2.53 -5.49 23.52
C LYS A 391 3.46 -6.65 23.84
N ASP A 392 3.68 -6.90 25.12
CA ASP A 392 4.54 -7.96 25.64
C ASP A 392 4.12 -9.38 25.24
N LYS A 393 2.86 -9.61 24.88
CA LYS A 393 2.35 -10.90 24.39
C LYS A 393 2.25 -10.97 22.87
N ASP A 394 2.65 -9.93 22.15
CA ASP A 394 2.64 -9.97 20.70
C ASP A 394 3.87 -10.72 20.16
N ILE A 395 3.70 -11.37 19.01
CA ILE A 395 4.77 -12.07 18.30
C ILE A 395 4.86 -11.51 16.89
N ILE A 396 6.07 -11.20 16.42
CA ILE A 396 6.32 -10.68 15.09
C ILE A 396 7.16 -11.70 14.33
N ILE A 397 6.72 -12.10 13.14
CA ILE A 397 7.42 -13.05 12.28
C ILE A 397 7.60 -12.40 10.91
N PHE A 398 8.86 -12.08 10.57
CA PHE A 398 9.24 -11.76 9.20
C PHE A 398 9.27 -13.06 8.39
N ILE A 399 8.56 -13.13 7.27
CA ILE A 399 8.55 -14.28 6.38
C ILE A 399 8.87 -13.86 4.94
N SER A 400 9.90 -14.43 4.34
CA SER A 400 10.24 -14.17 2.92
C SER A 400 11.14 -15.26 2.34
N CYS A 401 11.50 -15.15 1.05
CA CYS A 401 12.41 -16.09 0.41
C CYS A 401 13.81 -16.05 1.04
N ASN A 402 14.44 -17.22 1.11
CA ASN A 402 15.83 -17.36 1.49
C ASN A 402 16.74 -16.69 0.46
N ARG A 403 17.83 -16.06 0.95
CA ARG A 403 18.85 -15.42 0.12
C ARG A 403 20.26 -15.78 0.60
N LYS A 404 20.44 -16.95 1.21
CA LYS A 404 21.70 -17.40 1.82
C LYS A 404 22.91 -17.25 0.87
N LYS A 405 22.81 -17.72 -0.38
CA LYS A 405 23.89 -17.58 -1.37
C LYS A 405 24.28 -16.11 -1.61
N LEU A 406 23.30 -15.22 -1.63
CA LEU A 406 23.51 -13.78 -1.79
C LEU A 406 24.17 -13.18 -0.54
N CYS A 407 23.69 -13.54 0.64
CA CYS A 407 24.29 -13.15 1.91
C CYS A 407 25.76 -13.59 2.04
N GLU A 408 26.06 -14.85 1.70
CA GLU A 408 27.42 -15.42 1.69
C GLU A 408 28.34 -14.67 0.72
N LYS A 409 27.85 -14.37 -0.48
CA LYS A 409 28.57 -13.58 -1.49
C LYS A 409 29.02 -12.22 -0.94
N PHE A 410 28.26 -11.62 -0.02
CA PHE A 410 28.52 -10.27 0.52
C PHE A 410 28.95 -10.25 1.99
N GLY A 411 29.22 -11.42 2.60
CA GLY A 411 29.59 -11.49 4.01
C GLY A 411 28.51 -10.97 4.97
N ILE A 412 27.25 -10.98 4.55
CA ILE A 412 26.11 -10.54 5.37
C ILE A 412 25.58 -11.73 6.16
N LYS A 413 25.37 -11.54 7.46
CA LYS A 413 24.77 -12.56 8.33
C LYS A 413 23.24 -12.37 8.37
N ASP A 414 22.51 -13.33 7.82
CA ASP A 414 21.06 -13.43 8.01
C ASP A 414 20.75 -14.27 9.26
N SER A 415 20.20 -13.66 10.32
CA SER A 415 19.95 -14.31 11.61
C SER A 415 18.59 -15.01 11.60
N VAL A 416 18.45 -15.98 10.70
CA VAL A 416 17.24 -16.79 10.51
C VAL A 416 16.95 -17.65 11.75
N ASP A 417 15.71 -17.62 12.25
CA ASP A 417 15.25 -18.48 13.35
C ASP A 417 14.64 -19.78 12.84
N LEU A 418 13.95 -19.72 11.70
CA LEU A 418 13.32 -20.87 11.09
C LEU A 418 13.57 -20.88 9.57
N PHE A 419 14.28 -21.89 9.09
CA PHE A 419 14.45 -22.12 7.66
C PHE A 419 13.63 -23.35 7.25
N LEU A 420 12.70 -23.16 6.32
CA LEU A 420 11.69 -24.19 5.98
C LEU A 420 12.18 -25.22 4.96
N LEU A 421 13.47 -25.27 4.63
CA LEU A 421 13.98 -26.19 3.61
C LEU A 421 13.68 -27.66 3.91
N ASP A 422 13.93 -28.11 5.14
CA ASP A 422 13.69 -29.50 5.54
C ASP A 422 12.19 -29.83 5.51
N LEU A 423 11.34 -28.87 5.93
CA LEU A 423 9.89 -28.99 5.84
C LEU A 423 9.45 -29.22 4.39
N PHE A 424 9.89 -28.36 3.46
CA PHE A 424 9.53 -28.53 2.05
C PHE A 424 10.06 -29.86 1.49
N ASN A 425 11.30 -30.25 1.78
CA ASN A 425 11.86 -31.52 1.28
C ASN A 425 11.17 -32.77 1.85
N SER A 426 10.48 -32.66 2.99
CA SER A 426 9.74 -33.75 3.63
C SER A 426 8.38 -34.08 2.99
N ARG A 427 7.91 -33.28 2.02
CA ARG A 427 6.62 -33.49 1.36
C ARG A 427 6.57 -34.82 0.59
N ASN A 428 5.41 -35.46 0.57
CA ASN A 428 5.24 -36.71 -0.19
C ASN A 428 5.16 -36.42 -1.70
N GLU A 429 5.56 -37.39 -2.51
CA GLU A 429 5.47 -37.30 -3.97
C GLU A 429 4.02 -37.05 -4.43
N GLY A 430 3.83 -36.14 -5.39
CA GLY A 430 2.52 -35.74 -5.90
C GLY A 430 1.74 -34.76 -5.01
N GLU A 431 2.26 -34.38 -3.83
CA GLU A 431 1.63 -33.33 -3.02
C GLU A 431 1.95 -31.93 -3.55
N ILE A 432 0.92 -31.21 -3.97
CA ILE A 432 1.09 -29.87 -4.53
C ILE A 432 1.10 -28.83 -3.40
N TRP A 433 2.30 -28.50 -2.92
CA TRP A 433 2.47 -27.51 -1.84
C TRP A 433 2.63 -26.07 -2.36
N PHE A 434 3.04 -25.89 -3.61
CA PHE A 434 3.22 -24.58 -4.23
C PHE A 434 2.92 -24.61 -5.73
N SER A 435 2.64 -23.44 -6.32
CA SER A 435 2.32 -23.29 -7.74
C SER A 435 3.59 -23.34 -8.59
N ASP A 436 4.41 -22.30 -8.57
CA ASP A 436 5.62 -22.11 -9.39
C ASP A 436 6.89 -21.98 -8.54
N ASN A 437 6.78 -21.31 -7.39
CA ASN A 437 7.89 -21.10 -6.46
C ASN A 437 7.45 -21.47 -5.04
N PRO A 438 8.35 -21.95 -4.17
CA PRO A 438 7.98 -22.39 -2.81
C PRO A 438 7.24 -21.33 -1.97
N ILE A 439 7.42 -20.04 -2.24
CA ILE A 439 6.68 -18.95 -1.56
C ILE A 439 5.23 -18.77 -2.04
N HIS A 440 4.90 -19.27 -3.24
CA HIS A 440 3.58 -19.25 -3.84
C HIS A 440 2.80 -20.51 -3.46
N THR A 441 2.52 -20.62 -2.17
CA THR A 441 1.98 -21.81 -1.53
C THR A 441 0.51 -22.06 -1.86
N THR A 442 0.14 -23.33 -1.98
CA THR A 442 -1.25 -23.78 -1.95
C THR A 442 -1.76 -23.84 -0.51
N ARG A 443 -3.05 -24.16 -0.34
CA ARG A 443 -3.62 -24.48 0.97
C ARG A 443 -2.78 -25.50 1.74
N LYS A 444 -2.38 -26.60 1.09
CA LYS A 444 -1.63 -27.70 1.72
C LYS A 444 -0.24 -27.24 2.17
N GLY A 445 0.45 -26.46 1.34
CA GLY A 445 1.71 -25.84 1.72
C GLY A 445 1.53 -24.90 2.92
N ASN A 446 0.49 -24.07 2.93
CA ASN A 446 0.21 -23.18 4.05
C ASN A 446 -0.13 -23.94 5.34
N GLU A 447 -0.91 -25.03 5.30
CA GLU A 447 -1.19 -25.88 6.46
C GLU A 447 0.10 -26.47 7.05
N ALA A 448 1.04 -26.92 6.20
CA ALA A 448 2.34 -27.40 6.65
C ALA A 448 3.19 -26.28 7.30
N ILE A 449 3.24 -25.09 6.69
CA ILE A 449 3.96 -23.94 7.24
C ILE A 449 3.36 -23.51 8.59
N VAL A 450 2.03 -23.49 8.73
CA VAL A 450 1.34 -23.16 10.00
C VAL A 450 1.77 -24.12 11.11
N ASN A 451 1.78 -25.43 10.83
CA ASN A 451 2.21 -26.42 11.80
C ASN A 451 3.67 -26.19 12.23
N GLU A 452 4.56 -25.91 11.27
CA GLU A 452 5.98 -25.70 11.57
C GLU A 452 6.21 -24.40 12.35
N LEU A 453 5.58 -23.29 11.95
CA LEU A 453 5.61 -22.02 12.68
C LEU A 453 5.09 -22.20 14.11
N TYR A 454 3.99 -22.95 14.26
CA TYR A 454 3.42 -23.23 15.58
C TYR A 454 4.40 -23.98 16.47
N ASN A 455 4.89 -25.13 15.99
CA ASN A 455 5.72 -26.03 16.79
C ASN A 455 7.09 -25.44 17.13
N LYS A 456 7.70 -24.69 16.19
CA LYS A 456 9.07 -24.19 16.33
C LYS A 456 9.16 -22.80 16.96
N ILE A 457 8.16 -21.95 16.77
CA ILE A 457 8.18 -20.55 17.23
C ILE A 457 7.05 -20.30 18.21
N ILE A 458 5.80 -20.37 17.76
CA ILE A 458 4.66 -19.78 18.48
C ILE A 458 4.39 -20.49 19.81
N ASP A 459 4.30 -21.82 19.81
CA ASP A 459 4.05 -22.61 21.03
C ASP A 459 5.18 -22.46 22.05
N GLN A 460 6.43 -22.41 21.57
CA GLN A 460 7.61 -22.22 22.43
C GLN A 460 7.58 -20.87 23.15
N GLU A 461 7.12 -19.82 22.47
CA GLU A 461 7.01 -18.49 23.07
C GLU A 461 5.80 -18.35 23.98
N ILE A 462 4.64 -18.84 23.56
CA ILE A 462 3.41 -18.77 24.36
C ILE A 462 3.60 -19.47 25.71
N LYS A 463 4.30 -20.62 25.76
CA LYS A 463 4.62 -21.34 27.00
C LYS A 463 5.45 -20.54 28.01
N LYS A 464 6.15 -19.50 27.56
CA LYS A 464 6.96 -18.61 28.42
C LYS A 464 6.16 -17.42 28.95
N MET A 465 4.94 -17.20 28.46
CA MET A 465 4.12 -16.02 28.77
C MET A 465 3.13 -16.29 29.90
N ASP A 466 2.85 -15.25 30.69
CA ASP A 466 1.83 -15.28 31.74
C ASP A 466 0.58 -14.52 31.27
N PHE A 467 -0.42 -15.26 30.79
CA PHE A 467 -1.69 -14.69 30.33
C PHE A 467 -2.62 -14.27 31.49
N SER A 468 -2.27 -14.55 32.75
CA SER A 468 -3.06 -14.09 33.90
C SER A 468 -2.89 -12.60 34.20
N LYS A 469 -1.78 -12.00 33.75
CA LYS A 469 -1.48 -10.57 33.92
C LYS A 469 -2.03 -9.73 32.77
N ALA A 470 -2.31 -8.46 33.03
CA ALA A 470 -2.64 -7.51 31.96
C ALA A 470 -1.45 -7.32 31.02
N SER A 471 -1.74 -7.16 29.73
CA SER A 471 -0.72 -6.95 28.69
C SER A 471 -0.08 -5.57 28.84
N VAL A 472 1.23 -5.47 28.60
CA VAL A 472 2.02 -4.24 28.74
C VAL A 472 2.44 -3.75 27.36
N CYS A 473 2.26 -2.46 27.09
CA CYS A 473 2.74 -1.84 25.86
C CYS A 473 4.27 -1.72 25.90
N LEU A 474 4.94 -2.26 24.87
CA LEU A 474 6.39 -2.17 24.68
C LEU A 474 6.77 -1.15 23.60
N GLN A 475 5.88 -0.90 22.65
CA GLN A 475 6.03 0.13 21.63
C GLN A 475 4.66 0.75 21.31
N GLN A 476 4.58 2.08 21.36
CA GLN A 476 3.43 2.82 20.85
C GLN A 476 3.55 2.95 19.32
N GLY A 477 2.50 2.56 18.59
CA GLY A 477 2.46 2.69 17.14
C GLY A 477 2.34 4.14 16.69
N LYS A 478 3.23 4.58 15.80
CA LYS A 478 3.22 5.93 15.21
C LYS A 478 2.28 6.00 14.00
N VAL A 479 1.60 7.13 13.82
CA VAL A 479 0.83 7.38 12.59
C VAL A 479 1.76 7.83 11.47
N LEU A 480 1.62 7.23 10.29
CA LEU A 480 2.26 7.70 9.06
C LEU A 480 1.30 8.64 8.33
N LEU A 481 1.72 9.88 8.12
CA LEU A 481 0.96 10.90 7.40
C LEU A 481 1.80 11.40 6.23
N THR A 482 1.16 11.60 5.07
CA THR A 482 1.72 12.39 3.96
C THR A 482 1.93 13.84 4.38
N GLU A 483 2.72 14.61 3.61
CA GLU A 483 2.92 16.04 3.87
C GLU A 483 1.60 16.81 3.86
N TYR A 484 0.76 16.57 2.85
CA TYR A 484 -0.57 17.15 2.75
C TYR A 484 -1.49 16.80 3.94
N GLU A 485 -1.45 15.54 4.42
CA GLU A 485 -2.20 15.14 5.60
C GLU A 485 -1.72 15.83 6.87
N ARG A 486 -0.40 15.95 7.03
CA ARG A 486 0.21 16.63 8.16
C ARG A 486 -0.16 18.10 8.19
N GLU A 487 -0.13 18.78 7.04
CA GLU A 487 -0.54 20.19 6.93
C GLU A 487 -2.01 20.38 7.32
N ASN A 488 -2.92 19.59 6.77
CA ASN A 488 -4.35 19.67 7.12
C ASN A 488 -4.62 19.31 8.58
N LEU A 489 -3.91 18.32 9.13
CA LEU A 489 -4.01 17.98 10.54
C LEU A 489 -3.55 19.16 11.39
N ASN A 490 -2.44 19.81 11.06
CA ASN A 490 -1.96 20.97 11.81
C ASN A 490 -2.95 22.14 11.80
N LEU A 491 -3.63 22.40 10.68
CA LEU A 491 -4.71 23.40 10.61
C LEU A 491 -5.85 23.04 11.57
N TYR A 492 -6.33 21.79 11.52
CA TYR A 492 -7.37 21.33 12.43
C TYR A 492 -6.95 21.39 13.90
N LEU A 493 -5.70 21.01 14.22
CA LEU A 493 -5.16 21.11 15.59
C LEU A 493 -5.10 22.57 16.08
N HIS A 494 -4.80 23.52 15.19
CA HIS A 494 -4.82 24.95 15.51
C HIS A 494 -6.23 25.43 15.88
N ASP A 495 -7.24 25.03 15.10
CA ASP A 495 -8.63 25.41 15.34
C ASP A 495 -9.16 24.86 16.66
N ILE A 496 -8.90 23.59 16.96
CA ILE A 496 -9.36 23.00 18.24
C ILE A 496 -8.57 23.52 19.44
N ALA A 497 -7.31 23.95 19.27
CA ALA A 497 -6.54 24.55 20.36
C ALA A 497 -7.19 25.84 20.88
N ALA A 498 -7.84 26.61 20.01
CA ALA A 498 -8.62 27.79 20.42
C ALA A 498 -9.85 27.44 21.27
N LEU A 499 -10.31 26.18 21.21
CA LEU A 499 -11.43 25.65 21.98
C LEU A 499 -10.98 24.92 23.25
N LYS A 500 -9.71 25.03 23.64
CA LYS A 500 -9.19 24.43 24.87
C LYS A 500 -9.77 25.11 26.13
N PHE A 501 -10.16 24.32 27.13
CA PHE A 501 -10.48 24.83 28.46
C PHE A 501 -9.24 25.43 29.12
N SER A 502 -9.45 26.33 30.09
CA SER A 502 -8.38 26.84 30.95
C SER A 502 -8.12 25.85 32.09
N ASP A 503 -7.69 24.65 31.74
CA ASP A 503 -7.42 23.56 32.67
C ASP A 503 -6.07 23.72 33.38
N SER A 504 -5.98 23.17 34.57
CA SER A 504 -4.81 23.17 35.44
C SER A 504 -4.17 21.78 35.51
N ILE A 505 -2.91 21.74 35.96
CA ILE A 505 -2.23 20.47 36.22
C ILE A 505 -3.02 19.70 37.29
N GLY A 506 -3.58 18.55 36.90
CA GLY A 506 -4.37 17.68 37.78
C GLY A 506 -5.84 17.55 37.39
N ASP A 507 -6.36 18.43 36.53
CA ASP A 507 -7.74 18.33 36.03
C ASP A 507 -7.91 17.07 35.16
N GLU A 508 -8.98 16.32 35.38
CA GLU A 508 -9.34 15.19 34.53
C GLU A 508 -10.13 15.72 33.33
N VAL A 509 -9.61 15.53 32.11
CA VAL A 509 -10.24 15.99 30.88
C VAL A 509 -10.73 14.79 30.09
N GLY A 510 -12.04 14.69 29.98
CA GLY A 510 -12.73 13.62 29.28
C GLY A 510 -13.09 13.97 27.84
N THR A 511 -13.33 12.95 27.04
CA THR A 511 -13.96 13.12 25.73
C THR A 511 -14.92 12.00 25.37
N ILE A 512 -15.89 12.33 24.51
CA ILE A 512 -16.72 11.37 23.77
C ILE A 512 -16.68 11.76 22.29
N VAL A 513 -16.64 10.76 21.39
CA VAL A 513 -16.94 10.96 19.97
C VAL A 513 -18.26 10.29 19.65
N MET A 514 -19.14 11.02 18.95
CA MET A 514 -20.46 10.52 18.59
C MET A 514 -20.95 11.09 17.25
N ASN A 515 -21.71 10.28 16.51
CA ASN A 515 -22.36 10.74 15.28
C ASN A 515 -23.68 11.47 15.58
N CYS A 516 -24.47 11.02 16.57
CA CYS A 516 -25.75 11.64 16.95
C CYS A 516 -26.72 11.86 15.77
N ASN A 517 -27.11 10.79 15.09
CA ASN A 517 -27.95 10.82 13.89
C ASN A 517 -29.36 10.23 14.12
N PRO A 518 -30.24 10.82 14.96
CA PRO A 518 -30.10 12.07 15.71
C PRO A 518 -29.60 11.83 17.15
N ILE A 519 -29.45 12.88 17.96
CA ILE A 519 -29.20 12.75 19.41
C ILE A 519 -30.43 12.15 20.13
N THR A 520 -30.18 11.26 21.09
CA THR A 520 -31.19 10.45 21.81
C THR A 520 -30.94 10.49 23.32
N TYR A 521 -31.87 9.99 24.14
CA TYR A 521 -31.61 9.83 25.58
C TYR A 521 -30.48 8.85 25.89
N GLY A 522 -30.16 7.93 24.97
CA GLY A 522 -28.99 7.07 25.08
C GLY A 522 -27.68 7.85 24.98
N HIS A 523 -27.59 8.79 24.03
CA HIS A 523 -26.44 9.69 23.92
C HIS A 523 -26.34 10.62 25.14
N LEU A 524 -27.44 11.26 25.55
CA LEU A 524 -27.46 12.15 26.72
C LEU A 524 -27.04 11.42 27.99
N HIS A 525 -27.42 10.15 28.16
CA HIS A 525 -26.98 9.36 29.31
C HIS A 525 -25.46 9.20 29.36
N LEU A 526 -24.81 8.90 28.23
CA LEU A 526 -23.36 8.81 28.15
C LEU A 526 -22.69 10.17 28.44
N ILE A 527 -23.25 11.25 27.88
CA ILE A 527 -22.76 12.61 28.09
C ILE A 527 -22.84 13.01 29.56
N GLU A 528 -24.00 12.83 30.18
CA GLU A 528 -24.24 13.16 31.59
C GLU A 528 -23.33 12.34 32.50
N TYR A 529 -23.18 11.03 32.23
CA TYR A 529 -22.26 10.16 32.98
C TYR A 529 -20.82 10.67 32.89
N ALA A 530 -20.33 10.90 31.67
CA ALA A 530 -18.96 11.36 31.45
C ALA A 530 -18.73 12.73 32.10
N SER A 531 -19.66 13.68 31.94
CA SER A 531 -19.53 15.05 32.47
C SER A 531 -19.42 15.12 33.99
N LYS A 532 -19.97 14.12 34.71
CA LYS A 532 -19.87 14.02 36.16
C LYS A 532 -18.59 13.34 36.63
N ALA A 533 -17.90 12.64 35.73
CA ALA A 533 -16.71 11.85 36.03
C ALA A 533 -15.40 12.60 35.74
N VAL A 534 -15.47 13.81 35.18
CA VAL A 534 -14.31 14.62 34.77
C VAL A 534 -14.57 16.10 35.05
N ASP A 535 -13.50 16.88 35.16
CA ASP A 535 -13.59 18.32 35.33
C ASP A 535 -14.07 19.01 34.06
N TYR A 536 -13.57 18.57 32.90
CA TYR A 536 -13.93 19.10 31.59
C TYR A 536 -14.24 18.00 30.58
N LEU A 537 -15.29 18.17 29.77
CA LEU A 537 -15.71 17.20 28.76
C LEU A 537 -15.77 17.81 27.35
N TYR A 538 -15.06 17.20 26.41
CA TYR A 538 -15.22 17.49 24.97
C TYR A 538 -16.12 16.46 24.30
N ILE A 539 -17.12 16.93 23.57
CA ILE A 539 -17.91 16.11 22.64
C ILE A 539 -17.47 16.41 21.22
N PHE A 540 -16.86 15.44 20.55
CA PHE A 540 -16.59 15.52 19.12
C PHE A 540 -17.78 14.97 18.33
N ILE A 541 -18.31 15.80 17.42
CA ILE A 541 -19.38 15.40 16.50
C ILE A 541 -18.79 15.07 15.14
N VAL A 542 -19.03 13.84 14.69
CA VAL A 542 -18.54 13.33 13.40
C VAL A 542 -19.05 14.22 12.27
N GLU A 543 -18.14 14.82 11.51
CA GLU A 543 -18.45 15.77 10.42
C GLU A 543 -18.93 15.12 9.12
N GLU A 544 -18.54 13.87 8.86
CA GLU A 544 -18.85 13.20 7.58
C GLU A 544 -20.37 13.21 7.28
N ASP A 545 -20.74 13.81 6.16
CA ASP A 545 -22.13 14.06 5.78
C ASP A 545 -22.75 12.90 4.99
N ARG A 546 -22.63 11.68 5.54
CA ARG A 546 -23.26 10.45 5.01
C ARG A 546 -24.35 9.91 5.95
N SER A 547 -24.91 10.80 6.75
CA SER A 547 -25.93 10.49 7.75
C SER A 547 -27.34 10.80 7.22
N PHE A 548 -28.37 10.48 8.00
CA PHE A 548 -29.76 10.80 7.64
C PHE A 548 -30.04 12.29 7.89
N PHE A 549 -29.46 12.83 8.96
CA PHE A 549 -29.41 14.26 9.24
C PHE A 549 -28.03 14.82 8.88
N THR A 550 -28.03 16.05 8.38
CA THR A 550 -26.82 16.77 8.00
C THR A 550 -25.91 17.01 9.22
N PHE A 551 -24.61 17.23 9.00
CA PHE A 551 -23.71 17.62 10.08
C PHE A 551 -24.22 18.84 10.87
N GLU A 552 -24.63 19.90 10.19
CA GLU A 552 -25.09 21.14 10.82
C GLU A 552 -26.31 20.92 11.73
N GLU A 553 -27.29 20.11 11.28
CA GLU A 553 -28.45 19.75 12.10
C GLU A 553 -28.03 18.95 13.34
N ARG A 554 -27.18 17.93 13.18
CA ARG A 554 -26.72 17.11 14.30
C ARG A 554 -25.92 17.93 15.30
N TYR A 555 -25.01 18.77 14.82
CA TYR A 555 -24.17 19.64 15.65
C TYR A 555 -25.03 20.63 16.46
N LYS A 556 -26.00 21.29 15.81
CA LYS A 556 -26.96 22.18 16.46
C LYS A 556 -27.79 21.45 17.53
N LEU A 557 -28.37 20.30 17.19
CA LEU A 557 -29.20 19.52 18.12
C LEU A 557 -28.41 19.07 19.36
N VAL A 558 -27.15 18.67 19.19
CA VAL A 558 -26.30 18.29 20.33
C VAL A 558 -26.01 19.50 21.21
N LYS A 559 -25.63 20.65 20.62
CA LYS A 559 -25.41 21.90 21.39
C LYS A 559 -26.63 22.30 22.20
N GLU A 560 -27.82 22.28 21.59
CA GLU A 560 -29.06 22.64 22.29
C GLU A 560 -29.42 21.64 23.39
N ALA A 561 -29.29 20.34 23.13
CA ALA A 561 -29.61 19.31 24.12
C ALA A 561 -28.64 19.28 25.31
N THR A 562 -27.42 19.80 25.15
CA THR A 562 -26.36 19.79 26.17
C THR A 562 -26.09 21.15 26.80
N ALA A 563 -26.80 22.21 26.40
CA ALA A 563 -26.57 23.59 26.84
C ALA A 563 -26.65 23.81 28.37
N HIS A 564 -27.31 22.89 29.09
CA HIS A 564 -27.45 22.93 30.54
C HIS A 564 -26.25 22.35 31.30
N ILE A 565 -25.27 21.76 30.61
CA ILE A 565 -24.07 21.14 31.19
C ILE A 565 -22.89 22.11 31.07
N PRO A 566 -22.44 22.73 32.19
CA PRO A 566 -21.53 23.89 32.13
C PRO A 566 -20.07 23.52 31.81
N ASN A 567 -19.64 22.30 32.11
CA ASN A 567 -18.26 21.86 31.95
C ASN A 567 -17.97 21.15 30.62
N LEU A 568 -18.78 21.44 29.59
CA LEU A 568 -18.78 20.73 28.32
C LEU A 568 -18.58 21.65 27.12
N ARG A 569 -17.82 21.20 26.12
CA ARG A 569 -17.70 21.85 24.79
C ARG A 569 -17.99 20.86 23.67
N VAL A 570 -18.85 21.27 22.73
CA VAL A 570 -19.16 20.50 21.52
C VAL A 570 -18.27 20.99 20.37
N ILE A 571 -17.46 20.11 19.80
CA ILE A 571 -16.43 20.41 18.80
C ILE A 571 -16.70 19.59 17.52
N PRO A 572 -16.56 20.18 16.32
CA PRO A 572 -16.53 19.44 15.06
C PRO A 572 -15.34 18.46 15.02
N SER A 573 -15.51 17.25 14.49
CA SER A 573 -14.45 16.22 14.50
C SER A 573 -13.32 16.42 13.49
N GLY A 574 -13.49 17.35 12.56
CA GLY A 574 -12.72 17.47 11.34
C GLY A 574 -12.77 16.19 10.49
N GLN A 575 -11.80 16.09 9.59
CA GLN A 575 -11.58 14.93 8.72
C GLN A 575 -10.69 13.85 9.36
N PHE A 576 -10.44 13.93 10.68
CA PHE A 576 -9.39 13.16 11.35
C PHE A 576 -9.89 12.25 12.49
N ILE A 577 -11.19 12.22 12.75
CA ILE A 577 -11.81 11.30 13.71
C ILE A 577 -13.06 10.68 13.08
N LEU A 578 -13.10 9.34 12.99
CA LEU A 578 -14.19 8.57 12.39
C LEU A 578 -14.61 9.11 11.01
N SER A 579 -13.66 9.51 10.18
CA SER A 579 -13.94 10.03 8.83
C SER A 579 -14.00 8.90 7.82
N ASN A 580 -14.61 9.12 6.65
CA ASN A 580 -14.54 8.14 5.56
C ASN A 580 -13.10 7.94 5.05
N LYS A 581 -12.19 8.87 5.36
CA LYS A 581 -10.76 8.77 5.03
C LYS A 581 -10.05 7.77 5.94
N THR A 582 -10.28 7.86 7.25
CA THR A 582 -9.56 7.10 8.28
C THR A 582 -10.26 5.80 8.67
N LEU A 583 -11.59 5.70 8.49
CA LEU A 583 -12.37 4.48 8.75
C LEU A 583 -13.61 4.34 7.84
N PRO A 584 -13.43 4.11 6.52
CA PRO A 584 -14.54 4.02 5.56
C PRO A 584 -15.63 2.99 5.95
N ALA A 585 -15.22 1.86 6.54
CA ALA A 585 -16.12 0.77 6.91
C ALA A 585 -17.22 1.21 7.91
N TYR A 586 -16.95 2.23 8.74
CA TYR A 586 -17.91 2.78 9.70
C TYR A 586 -19.20 3.28 9.02
N PHE A 587 -19.10 3.81 7.80
CA PHE A 587 -20.24 4.36 7.04
C PHE A 587 -20.98 3.30 6.23
N THR A 588 -20.43 2.09 6.10
CA THR A 588 -21.06 0.96 5.38
C THR A 588 -21.73 -0.06 6.31
N LYS A 589 -21.72 0.18 7.62
CA LYS A 589 -22.17 -0.76 8.66
C LYS A 589 -23.64 -1.17 8.58
N GLU A 590 -24.49 -0.36 7.95
CA GLU A 590 -25.90 -0.71 7.74
C GLU A 590 -26.09 -1.81 6.68
N TYR A 591 -25.11 -1.97 5.76
CA TYR A 591 -25.16 -2.90 4.64
C TYR A 591 -24.24 -4.11 4.78
N LYS A 592 -23.14 -3.98 5.55
CA LYS A 592 -22.13 -5.04 5.72
C LYS A 592 -21.79 -5.24 7.21
N LYS A 593 -22.54 -6.12 7.88
CA LYS A 593 -22.48 -6.30 9.35
C LYS A 593 -21.29 -7.13 9.87
N GLU A 594 -20.56 -7.85 9.03
CA GLU A 594 -19.53 -8.81 9.48
C GLU A 594 -18.10 -8.48 9.01
N ILE A 595 -17.85 -7.23 8.60
CA ILE A 595 -16.52 -6.80 8.17
C ILE A 595 -15.56 -6.72 9.35
N ILE A 596 -14.38 -7.33 9.23
CA ILE A 596 -13.26 -7.07 10.14
C ILE A 596 -12.60 -5.74 9.77
N ILE A 597 -12.44 -4.84 10.74
CA ILE A 597 -11.85 -3.51 10.53
C ILE A 597 -10.46 -3.39 11.16
N ASP A 598 -9.62 -2.52 10.60
CA ASP A 598 -8.45 -1.96 11.28
C ASP A 598 -8.72 -0.48 11.54
N ALA A 599 -8.73 -0.10 12.82
CA ALA A 599 -8.98 1.28 13.25
C ALA A 599 -7.70 1.97 13.76
N SER A 600 -6.53 1.35 13.56
CA SER A 600 -5.29 1.76 14.21
C SER A 600 -4.87 3.18 13.82
N GLU A 601 -5.07 3.56 12.55
CA GLU A 601 -4.73 4.90 12.07
C GLU A 601 -5.65 5.97 12.67
N ASP A 602 -6.97 5.78 12.61
CA ASP A 602 -7.95 6.71 13.18
C ASP A 602 -7.73 6.97 14.68
N ILE A 603 -7.57 5.88 15.44
CA ILE A 603 -7.34 5.96 16.89
C ILE A 603 -5.95 6.53 17.18
N GLY A 604 -4.95 6.19 16.38
CA GLY A 604 -3.59 6.73 16.48
C GLY A 604 -3.55 8.23 16.26
N ILE A 605 -4.25 8.75 15.25
CA ILE A 605 -4.34 10.21 14.99
C ILE A 605 -4.93 10.91 16.21
N PHE A 606 -6.02 10.36 16.74
CA PHE A 606 -6.66 10.89 17.93
C PHE A 606 -5.70 10.90 19.14
N ALA A 607 -5.11 9.76 19.47
CA ALA A 607 -4.29 9.60 20.66
C ALA A 607 -2.95 10.35 20.58
N GLN A 608 -2.31 10.38 19.41
CA GLN A 608 -0.99 10.98 19.22
C GLN A 608 -1.04 12.50 19.03
N TYR A 609 -2.08 13.04 18.39
CA TYR A 609 -2.11 14.45 17.99
C TYR A 609 -3.26 15.26 18.62
N ILE A 610 -4.47 14.70 18.65
CA ILE A 610 -5.66 15.46 19.09
C ILE A 610 -5.75 15.50 20.61
N ALA A 611 -5.59 14.36 21.28
CA ALA A 611 -5.69 14.26 22.73
C ALA A 611 -4.68 15.18 23.45
N PRO A 612 -3.40 15.27 23.06
CA PRO A 612 -2.44 16.15 23.72
C PRO A 612 -2.76 17.64 23.59
N VAL A 613 -3.28 18.09 22.44
CA VAL A 613 -3.63 19.52 22.24
C VAL A 613 -4.68 19.98 23.25
N LEU A 614 -5.66 19.12 23.53
CA LEU A 614 -6.77 19.39 24.43
C LEU A 614 -6.58 18.86 25.86
N ASN A 615 -5.39 18.32 26.19
CA ASN A 615 -5.07 17.67 27.47
C ASN A 615 -5.99 16.49 27.83
N ILE A 616 -6.58 15.81 26.84
CA ILE A 616 -7.52 14.71 27.07
C ILE A 616 -6.79 13.52 27.72
N SER A 617 -7.28 13.10 28.89
CA SER A 617 -6.75 11.97 29.66
C SER A 617 -7.74 10.82 29.78
N VAL A 618 -9.02 11.02 29.46
CA VAL A 618 -10.07 9.98 29.54
C VAL A 618 -10.93 9.95 28.28
N ARG A 619 -11.19 8.74 27.77
CA ARG A 619 -12.07 8.47 26.65
C ARG A 619 -13.25 7.63 27.10
N PHE A 620 -14.45 8.18 26.97
CA PHE A 620 -15.70 7.50 27.31
C PHE A 620 -16.38 6.94 26.06
N VAL A 621 -16.83 5.69 26.14
CA VAL A 621 -17.65 5.06 25.10
C VAL A 621 -18.84 4.33 25.72
N GLY A 622 -19.94 4.24 24.98
CA GLY A 622 -21.03 3.32 25.32
C GLY A 622 -20.72 1.92 24.78
N GLN A 623 -21.07 0.90 25.55
CA GLN A 623 -21.04 -0.49 25.09
C GLN A 623 -21.86 -0.60 23.80
N GLU A 624 -21.38 -1.39 22.83
CA GLU A 624 -22.17 -1.63 21.64
C GLU A 624 -22.09 -3.09 21.18
N PRO A 625 -22.90 -3.99 21.77
CA PRO A 625 -22.86 -5.41 21.44
C PRO A 625 -23.62 -5.74 20.14
N LEU A 626 -24.50 -4.85 19.66
CA LEU A 626 -25.38 -5.11 18.51
C LEU A 626 -24.83 -4.58 17.18
N ASP A 627 -23.89 -3.63 17.22
CA ASP A 627 -23.19 -3.12 16.04
C ASP A 627 -21.73 -3.60 16.06
N PHE A 628 -21.49 -4.61 15.25
CA PHE A 628 -20.24 -5.33 15.10
C PHE A 628 -19.04 -4.44 14.73
N ILE A 629 -19.27 -3.41 13.91
CA ILE A 629 -18.19 -2.50 13.48
C ILE A 629 -17.82 -1.58 14.64
N THR A 630 -18.82 -1.02 15.33
CA THR A 630 -18.58 -0.18 16.51
C THR A 630 -17.95 -0.98 17.66
N ASN A 631 -18.36 -2.24 17.85
CA ASN A 631 -17.75 -3.13 18.85
C ASN A 631 -16.26 -3.35 18.59
N GLN A 632 -15.89 -3.67 17.35
CA GLN A 632 -14.48 -3.83 16.96
C GLN A 632 -13.69 -2.53 17.13
N TYR A 633 -14.29 -1.40 16.80
CA TYR A 633 -13.67 -0.09 17.00
C TYR A 633 -13.41 0.17 18.49
N ASN A 634 -14.36 -0.11 19.39
CA ASN A 634 -14.16 0.00 20.84
C ASN A 634 -13.04 -0.93 21.34
N MET A 635 -12.94 -2.15 20.82
CA MET A 635 -11.89 -3.10 21.20
C MET A 635 -10.50 -2.61 20.78
N GLU A 636 -10.33 -2.17 19.54
CA GLU A 636 -9.06 -1.56 19.08
C GLU A 636 -8.76 -0.27 19.82
N MET A 637 -9.78 0.57 20.08
CA MET A 637 -9.63 1.81 20.82
C MET A 637 -9.09 1.54 22.22
N LYS A 638 -9.73 0.63 22.95
CA LYS A 638 -9.26 0.20 24.27
C LYS A 638 -7.80 -0.25 24.23
N ARG A 639 -7.40 -0.97 23.18
CA ARG A 639 -6.02 -1.45 23.03
C ARG A 639 -5.04 -0.29 22.83
N ILE A 640 -5.34 0.61 21.89
CA ILE A 640 -4.40 1.63 21.42
C ILE A 640 -4.35 2.84 22.35
N ILE A 641 -5.49 3.39 22.78
CA ILE A 641 -5.47 4.63 23.55
C ILE A 641 -4.83 4.44 24.94
N THR A 642 -4.95 3.24 25.52
CA THR A 642 -4.29 2.93 26.79
C THR A 642 -2.78 2.91 26.66
N ASP A 643 -2.26 2.56 25.47
CA ASP A 643 -0.83 2.60 25.20
C ASP A 643 -0.32 4.05 25.24
N TYR A 644 -1.17 5.02 24.90
CA TYR A 644 -0.90 6.47 25.00
C TYR A 644 -1.18 7.06 26.39
N GLY A 645 -1.50 6.24 27.39
CA GLY A 645 -1.82 6.70 28.75
C GLY A 645 -3.22 7.31 28.90
N ILE A 646 -4.07 7.19 27.89
CA ILE A 646 -5.46 7.65 27.95
C ILE A 646 -6.32 6.55 28.58
N LYS A 647 -7.04 6.90 29.64
CA LYS A 647 -7.96 5.99 30.35
C LYS A 647 -9.18 5.70 29.47
N PHE A 648 -9.44 4.42 29.20
CA PHE A 648 -10.63 3.97 28.47
C PHE A 648 -11.73 3.59 29.45
N VAL A 649 -12.91 4.22 29.33
CA VAL A 649 -14.09 3.93 30.17
C VAL A 649 -15.25 3.55 29.26
N GLU A 650 -15.67 2.29 29.33
CA GLU A 650 -16.87 1.78 28.64
C GLU A 650 -18.01 1.63 29.65
N ILE A 651 -19.19 2.18 29.33
CA ILE A 651 -20.38 2.09 30.18
C ILE A 651 -21.52 1.30 29.51
N PRO A 652 -22.39 0.63 30.28
CA PRO A 652 -23.57 -0.04 29.75
C PRO A 652 -24.51 0.92 28.99
N ARG A 653 -25.23 0.40 27.99
CA ARG A 653 -26.25 1.21 27.30
C ARG A 653 -27.47 1.47 28.17
N LYS A 654 -28.09 2.63 27.97
CA LYS A 654 -29.39 2.95 28.53
C LYS A 654 -30.49 2.18 27.78
N GLU A 655 -31.29 1.46 28.56
CA GLU A 655 -32.47 0.76 28.10
C GLU A 655 -33.74 1.51 28.51
N GLN A 656 -34.80 1.33 27.73
CA GLN A 656 -36.14 1.76 28.08
C GLN A 656 -37.11 0.61 27.77
N SER A 657 -37.87 0.19 28.78
CA SER A 657 -38.82 -0.93 28.67
C SER A 657 -38.19 -2.23 28.14
N GLY A 658 -36.91 -2.49 28.48
CA GLY A 658 -36.16 -3.68 28.05
C GLY A 658 -35.56 -3.60 26.64
N GLU A 659 -35.68 -2.46 25.95
CA GLU A 659 -35.07 -2.25 24.64
C GLU A 659 -34.02 -1.14 24.68
N VAL A 660 -32.92 -1.33 23.95
CA VAL A 660 -31.83 -0.35 23.83
C VAL A 660 -32.31 0.90 23.09
N ILE A 661 -32.06 2.07 23.67
CA ILE A 661 -32.29 3.36 23.00
C ILE A 661 -31.19 3.56 21.94
N SER A 662 -31.57 3.59 20.65
CA SER A 662 -30.62 3.80 19.54
C SER A 662 -31.13 4.81 18.51
N ALA A 663 -30.22 5.52 17.86
CA ALA A 663 -30.55 6.46 16.80
C ALA A 663 -31.18 5.76 15.58
N SER A 664 -30.74 4.53 15.27
CA SER A 664 -31.29 3.74 14.19
C SER A 664 -32.76 3.38 14.44
N ARG A 665 -33.15 3.13 15.71
CA ARG A 665 -34.56 2.95 16.08
C ARG A 665 -35.37 4.23 15.87
N VAL A 666 -34.84 5.40 16.21
CA VAL A 666 -35.50 6.69 15.93
C VAL A 666 -35.77 6.84 14.43
N ARG A 667 -34.76 6.60 13.58
CA ARG A 667 -34.93 6.69 12.12
C ARG A 667 -35.95 5.69 11.57
N LYS A 668 -36.02 4.48 12.15
CA LYS A 668 -37.03 3.49 11.79
C LYS A 668 -38.45 3.98 12.16
N LEU A 669 -38.65 4.42 13.42
CA LEU A 669 -39.94 4.95 13.87
C LEU A 669 -40.37 6.20 13.11
N LEU A 670 -39.41 7.03 12.68
CA LEU A 670 -39.67 8.21 11.86
C LEU A 670 -40.23 7.81 10.49
N LYS A 671 -39.68 6.77 9.86
CA LYS A 671 -40.23 6.21 8.61
C LYS A 671 -41.63 5.60 8.78
N GLU A 672 -41.96 5.17 10.00
CA GLU A 672 -43.26 4.62 10.37
C GLU A 672 -44.23 5.70 10.89
N ASN A 673 -43.84 6.98 10.89
CA ASN A 673 -44.59 8.12 11.45
C ASN A 673 -45.04 7.93 12.91
N ASN A 674 -44.31 7.14 13.70
CA ASN A 674 -44.68 6.83 15.08
C ASN A 674 -44.05 7.83 16.07
N PHE A 675 -44.55 9.06 16.09
CA PHE A 675 -44.03 10.12 16.94
C PHE A 675 -44.24 9.88 18.45
N ASP A 676 -45.27 9.13 18.83
CA ASP A 676 -45.53 8.81 20.24
C ASP A 676 -44.40 7.95 20.84
N GLU A 677 -43.88 6.99 20.08
CA GLU A 677 -42.71 6.20 20.50
C GLU A 677 -41.41 7.00 20.41
N ILE A 678 -41.24 7.85 19.38
CA ILE A 678 -40.05 8.71 19.26
C ILE A 678 -39.90 9.60 20.50
N LYS A 679 -41.00 10.21 20.98
CA LYS A 679 -41.02 11.10 22.14
C LYS A 679 -40.44 10.45 23.40
N LYS A 680 -40.54 9.12 23.53
CA LYS A 680 -40.05 8.37 24.69
C LYS A 680 -38.53 8.21 24.68
N ILE A 681 -37.91 8.20 23.50
CA ILE A 681 -36.49 7.83 23.31
C ILE A 681 -35.55 9.00 22.93
N VAL A 682 -36.09 10.18 22.63
CA VAL A 682 -35.31 11.38 22.26
C VAL A 682 -35.60 12.59 23.16
N PRO A 683 -34.63 13.50 23.39
CA PRO A 683 -34.87 14.72 24.15
C PRO A 683 -35.86 15.67 23.47
N PRO A 684 -36.46 16.61 24.21
CA PRO A 684 -37.43 17.56 23.66
C PRO A 684 -36.92 18.36 22.46
N THR A 685 -35.62 18.72 22.45
CA THR A 685 -34.97 19.43 21.34
C THR A 685 -35.05 18.62 20.05
N THR A 686 -34.62 17.35 20.08
CA THR A 686 -34.73 16.42 18.95
C THR A 686 -36.20 16.18 18.56
N TYR A 687 -37.08 15.95 19.54
CA TYR A 687 -38.49 15.68 19.25
C TYR A 687 -39.16 16.84 18.50
N ASN A 688 -38.93 18.07 18.97
CA ASN A 688 -39.48 19.27 18.35
C ASN A 688 -38.92 19.49 16.94
N PHE A 689 -37.61 19.26 16.74
CA PHE A 689 -37.00 19.31 15.41
C PHE A 689 -37.64 18.29 14.45
N LEU A 690 -37.70 17.01 14.86
CA LEU A 690 -38.30 15.96 14.04
C LEU A 690 -39.77 16.25 13.72
N LYS A 691 -40.52 16.77 14.69
CA LYS A 691 -41.93 17.12 14.51
C LYS A 691 -42.10 18.31 13.55
N ASN A 692 -41.25 19.31 13.62
CA ASN A 692 -41.35 20.46 12.72
C ASN A 692 -40.98 20.11 11.27
N GLU A 693 -40.01 19.24 11.05
CA GLU A 693 -39.50 18.91 9.72
C GLU A 693 -40.26 17.75 9.04
N PHE A 694 -40.80 16.78 9.80
CA PHE A 694 -41.31 15.52 9.24
C PHE A 694 -42.75 15.18 9.62
N ASP A 695 -43.39 15.91 10.54
CA ASP A 695 -44.80 15.66 10.89
C ASP A 695 -45.73 16.24 9.82
N THR A 696 -46.21 15.37 8.93
CA THR A 696 -47.05 15.73 7.78
C THR A 696 -48.46 16.22 8.17
N ASP A 697 -48.87 16.09 9.43
CA ASP A 697 -50.18 16.57 9.92
C ASP A 697 -50.27 18.10 10.05
N ARG A 698 -49.20 18.84 9.70
CA ARG A 698 -49.20 20.32 9.59
C ARG A 698 -49.47 20.87 8.19
N CYS A 699 -49.63 20.02 7.17
CA CYS A 699 -49.98 20.44 5.80
C CYS A 699 -51.47 20.23 5.43
N LEU A 700 -52.36 20.06 6.43
CA LEU A 700 -53.82 20.07 6.23
C LEU A 700 -54.48 21.27 6.92
#